data_AF-A0A0A2JTZ7-F1
#
_entry.id   AF-A0A0A2JTZ7-F1
#
_cell.length_a   1.000
_cell.length_b   1.000
_cell.length_c   1.000
_cell.angle_alpha   90.00
_cell.angle_beta   90.00
_cell.angle_gamma   90.00
#
_symmetry.space_group_name_H-M   'P 1'
#
loop_
_entity.id
_entity.type
_entity.pdbx_description
1 polymer ?
#
loop_
_entity_poly.entity_id
_entity_poly.type
_entity_poly.pdbx_seq_one_letter_code
_entity_poly.pdbx_strand_id
1 'polypeptide(L)'
;MEMNHDERALHQIEEELGTTIYPGTEIMADVGTHHFVKSSAESSRVLVPQPSQDPHDPLNWSPFWKMSVMAITTATSFSQGLGPLALAPMFPQLMESFNSDLAGVVQFIGICILVLGFSNFFWIPLQTCYGRRPVLIFSTLICLISNIWRAVATSYGSYIGACVLNGFGAGPAETSQPEITADIIFLHERGAYNTLYFTAYFGSMIVGPILAGSMAEHIGWRSFFWLNVGLLGLVLILQIVLLPETKWHRAHPNEAQVAPKTDQKTNELDPERLVEVLQHENIEVEVASDQDPYLHRGAPSKQQFKLWQVDGVTFKSVLNSFWIPWKMLTFPIVMFSAFVVSWTSSCFLTLNLTQSQAFAQPPYNFDSQTIGFFNFAILIGAFIGLATNGPFSDWISMRATRKNNGVREPEMRLPAMAIYVVIMIIGNFVVAFGYEYKWDWRIIVIIGYTAAGIQVAVLPAIASTYAVDSYKPVAGSIFVSITVNKNLWGYGFSNFITKWVDGSGFIKPIMMNMCLCTMYTNMVNVALIGGTGMVGSHILTSLISNPAVTRVDTISRRTPPAASGKPPAKLTNFVSSDTATWASQLSSLSPTPSIFFSAFATTKAAAGGFDNQYKIEHGLNVELAKAAHEAGTKVYVLISAAGANKDSNIAYTRMKGEIEEDIKKLGFERMVILRPGLIAGTREESRPLEAGIRFIANWAGKLHSGLKDGWAQEADAIGKAAVNAGLKALEGDVPEGSEKVWILAGSDIIKYSKESSS
;
A
#
# COMPACT_ATOMS: atom_id res chain seq x y z
N MET A 1 -15.49 -10.42 9.61
CA MET A 1 -15.73 -9.42 8.55
C MET A 1 -16.82 -8.53 9.12
N GLU A 2 -16.48 -7.34 9.59
CA GLU A 2 -17.46 -6.39 10.12
C GLU A 2 -17.69 -5.34 9.03
N MET A 3 -18.64 -5.62 8.14
CA MET A 3 -19.38 -4.54 7.49
C MET A 3 -20.64 -4.32 8.32
N ASN A 4 -21.08 -3.06 8.42
CA ASN A 4 -22.31 -2.65 9.13
C ASN A 4 -23.61 -3.14 8.45
N HIS A 5 -23.52 -4.13 7.56
CA HIS A 5 -24.63 -4.61 6.74
C HIS A 5 -24.84 -6.10 6.99
N ASP A 6 -26.12 -6.48 7.07
CA ASP A 6 -26.55 -7.87 7.01
C ASP A 6 -26.14 -8.46 5.64
N GLU A 7 -25.75 -9.73 5.56
CA GLU A 7 -25.28 -10.37 4.31
C GLU A 7 -26.34 -10.24 3.20
N ARG A 8 -27.62 -10.25 3.58
CA ARG A 8 -28.76 -10.05 2.67
C ARG A 8 -28.87 -8.62 2.14
N ALA A 9 -28.66 -7.62 3.00
CA ALA A 9 -28.68 -6.21 2.60
C ALA A 9 -27.49 -5.89 1.68
N LEU A 10 -26.33 -6.49 1.98
CA LEU A 10 -25.13 -6.37 1.17
C LEU A 10 -25.35 -6.93 -0.25
N HIS A 11 -25.97 -8.10 -0.37
CA HIS A 11 -26.34 -8.67 -1.67
C HIS A 11 -27.40 -7.86 -2.44
N GLN A 12 -28.37 -7.25 -1.75
CA GLN A 12 -29.34 -6.34 -2.39
C GLN A 12 -28.65 -5.11 -2.98
N ILE A 13 -27.72 -4.52 -2.23
CA ILE A 13 -26.93 -3.38 -2.69
C ILE A 13 -26.00 -3.76 -3.85
N GLU A 14 -25.41 -4.97 -3.83
CA GLU A 14 -24.62 -5.50 -4.96
C GLU A 14 -25.46 -5.69 -6.23
N GLU A 15 -26.71 -6.17 -6.10
CA GLU A 15 -27.65 -6.33 -7.20
C GLU A 15 -28.09 -4.98 -7.78
N GLU A 16 -28.36 -3.97 -6.95
CA GLU A 16 -28.75 -2.63 -7.39
C GLU A 16 -27.61 -1.85 -8.05
N LEU A 17 -26.36 -2.03 -7.60
CA LEU A 17 -25.17 -1.38 -8.17
C LEU A 17 -24.53 -2.16 -9.34
N GLY A 18 -24.95 -3.41 -9.56
CA GLY A 18 -24.34 -4.29 -10.56
C GLY A 18 -22.84 -4.53 -10.35
N THR A 19 -22.34 -4.37 -9.12
CA THR A 19 -20.91 -4.42 -8.76
C THR A 19 -20.73 -5.16 -7.44
N THR A 20 -19.76 -6.08 -7.37
CA THR A 20 -19.45 -6.81 -6.14
C THR A 20 -18.69 -5.93 -5.15
N ILE A 21 -19.10 -5.91 -3.89
CA ILE A 21 -18.51 -5.06 -2.85
C ILE A 21 -17.38 -5.84 -2.17
N TYR A 22 -16.13 -5.49 -2.49
CA TYR A 22 -14.97 -6.09 -1.84
C TYR A 22 -14.75 -5.50 -0.43
N PRO A 23 -14.11 -6.23 0.50
CA PRO A 23 -13.77 -5.71 1.83
C PRO A 23 -13.03 -4.36 1.75
N GLY A 24 -13.57 -3.34 2.43
CA GLY A 24 -13.06 -1.96 2.41
C GLY A 24 -13.67 -1.05 1.33
N THR A 25 -14.47 -1.59 0.42
CA THR A 25 -15.23 -0.80 -0.56
C THR A 25 -16.40 -0.11 0.14
N GLU A 26 -16.50 1.20 -0.04
CA GLU A 26 -17.49 2.04 0.63
C GLU A 26 -18.36 2.75 -0.38
N ILE A 27 -19.65 2.81 -0.07
CA ILE A 27 -20.65 3.40 -0.95
C ILE A 27 -20.90 4.82 -0.48
N MET A 28 -20.55 5.80 -1.31
CA MET A 28 -20.60 7.22 -0.98
C MET A 28 -21.83 7.92 -1.58
N ALA A 29 -22.82 7.15 -2.05
CA ALA A 29 -24.06 7.60 -2.65
C ALA A 29 -25.25 6.76 -2.15
N ASP A 30 -26.44 7.34 -2.11
CA ASP A 30 -27.67 6.59 -1.77
C ASP A 30 -27.97 5.55 -2.86
N VAL A 31 -28.40 4.36 -2.46
CA VAL A 31 -28.71 3.25 -3.37
C VAL A 31 -30.12 2.75 -3.06
N GLY A 32 -31.01 2.84 -4.05
CA GLY A 32 -32.39 2.32 -3.95
C GLY A 32 -33.16 2.88 -2.76
N THR A 33 -33.54 1.98 -1.84
CA THR A 33 -34.28 2.28 -0.60
C THR A 33 -33.37 2.53 0.62
N HIS A 34 -32.06 2.39 0.47
CA HIS A 34 -31.08 2.59 1.53
C HIS A 34 -30.56 4.04 1.51
N HIS A 35 -31.07 4.84 2.45
CA HIS A 35 -30.59 6.21 2.70
C HIS A 35 -29.50 6.22 3.77
N PHE A 36 -28.36 6.83 3.45
CA PHE A 36 -27.24 6.96 4.40
C PHE A 36 -27.20 8.36 5.03
N VAL A 37 -26.75 8.46 6.29
CA VAL A 37 -26.61 9.76 6.96
C VAL A 37 -25.56 10.62 6.25
N LYS A 38 -25.93 11.86 5.89
CA LYS A 38 -25.10 12.80 5.15
C LYS A 38 -24.44 13.84 6.06
N SER A 39 -23.32 14.41 5.61
CA SER A 39 -22.57 15.45 6.33
C SER A 39 -23.35 16.77 6.52
N SER A 40 -24.35 17.04 5.69
CA SER A 40 -25.21 18.23 5.70
C SER A 40 -26.39 18.03 4.73
N ALA A 41 -27.53 18.67 4.98
CA ALA A 41 -28.76 18.58 4.18
C ALA A 41 -28.58 18.96 2.69
N GLU A 42 -27.60 19.81 2.38
CA GLU A 42 -27.26 20.22 1.01
C GLU A 42 -26.10 19.41 0.40
N SER A 43 -25.42 18.57 1.20
CA SER A 43 -24.24 17.84 0.75
C SER A 43 -24.60 16.41 0.36
N SER A 44 -24.19 15.97 -0.84
CA SER A 44 -24.33 14.58 -1.29
C SER A 44 -23.30 13.62 -0.65
N ARG A 45 -22.78 13.94 0.55
CA ARG A 45 -21.62 13.26 1.15
C ARG A 45 -22.05 12.35 2.29
N VAL A 46 -21.96 11.04 2.07
CA VAL A 46 -22.26 9.99 3.08
C VAL A 46 -21.17 9.91 4.15
N LEU A 47 -21.58 9.79 5.42
CA LEU A 47 -20.68 9.58 6.56
C LEU A 47 -20.38 8.09 6.76
N VAL A 48 -19.09 7.76 6.82
CA VAL A 48 -18.62 6.39 7.02
C VAL A 48 -17.54 6.39 8.10
N PRO A 49 -17.60 5.56 9.14
CA PRO A 49 -18.71 4.67 9.52
C PRO A 49 -19.98 5.45 9.91
N GLN A 50 -21.15 4.80 9.86
CA GLN A 50 -22.42 5.37 10.31
C GLN A 50 -22.39 5.63 11.83
N PRO A 51 -22.71 6.84 12.31
CA PRO A 51 -22.75 7.14 13.74
C PRO A 51 -23.90 6.38 14.43
N SER A 52 -23.74 6.00 15.70
CA SER A 52 -24.86 5.51 16.49
C SER A 52 -25.69 6.68 17.04
N GLN A 53 -26.98 6.48 17.29
CA GLN A 53 -27.84 7.53 17.87
C GLN A 53 -27.52 7.88 19.34
N ASP A 54 -26.40 7.40 19.88
CA ASP A 54 -25.99 7.69 21.25
C ASP A 54 -25.21 9.01 21.34
N PRO A 55 -25.57 9.94 22.27
CA PRO A 55 -24.86 11.20 22.47
C PRO A 55 -23.39 11.05 22.89
N HIS A 56 -23.01 9.86 23.35
CA HIS A 56 -21.69 9.54 23.90
C HIS A 56 -20.79 8.78 22.91
N ASP A 57 -21.31 8.43 21.71
CA ASP A 57 -20.49 7.84 20.63
C ASP A 57 -19.35 8.83 20.28
N PRO A 58 -18.08 8.39 20.30
CA PRO A 58 -16.95 9.21 19.89
C PRO A 58 -17.06 9.84 18.50
N LEU A 59 -17.86 9.26 17.59
CA LEU A 59 -18.15 9.86 16.27
C LEU A 59 -19.06 11.10 16.36
N ASN A 60 -19.91 11.18 17.38
CA ASN A 60 -20.85 12.28 17.58
C ASN A 60 -20.31 13.42 18.44
N TRP A 61 -19.12 13.25 19.02
CA TRP A 61 -18.50 14.28 19.86
C TRP A 61 -18.32 15.61 19.15
N SER A 62 -18.47 16.69 19.92
CA SER A 62 -18.18 18.04 19.44
C SER A 62 -16.73 18.18 18.94
N PRO A 63 -16.47 19.09 17.99
CA PRO A 63 -15.12 19.31 17.44
C PRO A 63 -14.06 19.59 18.51
N PHE A 64 -14.45 20.25 19.61
CA PHE A 64 -13.56 20.50 20.74
C PHE A 64 -13.01 19.21 21.36
N TRP A 65 -13.87 18.22 21.63
CA TRP A 65 -13.45 16.95 22.22
C TRP A 65 -12.63 16.11 21.24
N LYS A 66 -13.03 16.06 19.97
CA LYS A 66 -12.27 15.37 18.91
C LYS A 66 -10.87 15.97 18.78
N MET A 67 -10.76 17.29 18.68
CA MET A 67 -9.47 17.99 18.59
C MET A 67 -8.63 17.84 19.85
N SER A 68 -9.25 17.84 21.04
CA SER A 68 -8.54 17.63 22.31
C SER A 68 -7.92 16.24 22.39
N VAL A 69 -8.68 15.19 22.07
CA VAL A 69 -8.18 13.81 22.03
C VAL A 69 -7.06 13.68 21.01
N MET A 70 -7.24 14.22 19.81
CA MET A 70 -6.21 14.20 18.76
C MET A 70 -4.94 14.95 19.17
N ALA A 71 -5.06 16.11 19.83
CA ALA A 71 -3.92 16.87 20.30
C ALA A 71 -3.13 16.12 21.39
N ILE A 72 -3.82 15.48 22.33
CA ILE A 72 -3.19 14.73 23.42
C ILE A 72 -2.51 13.46 22.90
N THR A 73 -3.17 12.69 22.03
CA THR A 73 -2.56 11.49 21.43
C THR A 73 -1.36 11.85 20.57
N THR A 74 -1.45 12.91 19.77
CA THR A 74 -0.32 13.44 19.00
C THR A 74 0.83 13.90 19.90
N ALA A 75 0.54 14.64 20.98
CA ALA A 75 1.55 15.06 21.94
C ALA A 75 2.20 13.87 22.65
N THR A 76 1.45 12.78 22.88
CA THR A 76 1.95 11.52 23.42
C THR A 76 2.94 10.87 22.48
N SER A 77 2.52 10.64 21.23
CA SER A 77 3.39 10.03 20.21
C SER A 77 4.63 10.89 19.94
N PHE A 78 4.48 12.22 19.94
CA PHE A 78 5.60 13.15 19.82
C PHE A 78 6.58 13.03 21.00
N SER A 79 6.08 13.05 22.23
CA SER A 79 6.94 13.02 23.43
C SER A 79 7.63 11.67 23.62
N GLN A 80 6.95 10.56 23.30
CA GLN A 80 7.55 9.23 23.34
C GLN A 80 8.57 9.00 22.20
N GLY A 81 8.37 9.62 21.03
CA GLY A 81 9.28 9.55 19.89
C GLY A 81 10.53 10.44 19.99
N LEU A 82 10.50 11.51 20.80
CA LEU A 82 11.61 12.46 20.96
C LEU A 82 12.89 11.81 21.52
N GLY A 83 12.76 10.88 22.47
CA GLY A 83 13.88 10.33 23.24
C GLY A 83 14.75 9.27 22.54
N PRO A 84 14.20 8.27 21.82
CA PRO A 84 14.97 7.18 21.25
C PRO A 84 16.01 7.59 20.20
N LEU A 85 15.64 8.46 19.25
CA LEU A 85 16.49 8.84 18.10
C LEU A 85 17.30 10.13 18.28
N ALA A 86 17.14 10.82 19.40
CA ALA A 86 17.90 12.03 19.69
C ALA A 86 19.40 11.78 19.98
N LEU A 87 19.83 10.52 20.10
CA LEU A 87 21.20 10.16 20.46
C LEU A 87 22.24 10.45 19.37
N ALA A 88 21.83 10.52 18.09
CA ALA A 88 22.80 10.55 16.98
C ALA A 88 23.81 11.72 17.03
N PRO A 89 23.42 12.98 17.33
CA PRO A 89 24.38 14.07 17.50
C PRO A 89 25.23 13.96 18.78
N MET A 90 24.75 13.20 19.77
CA MET A 90 25.40 13.01 21.07
C MET A 90 26.41 11.86 21.05
N PHE A 91 26.54 11.11 19.95
CA PHE A 91 27.42 9.95 19.87
C PHE A 91 28.86 10.22 20.30
N PRO A 92 29.53 11.32 19.88
CA PRO A 92 30.90 11.58 20.32
C PRO A 92 31.02 11.70 21.85
N GLN A 93 30.07 12.40 22.49
CA GLN A 93 30.06 12.59 23.94
C GLN A 93 29.66 11.31 24.69
N LEU A 94 28.79 10.49 24.12
CA LEU A 94 28.41 9.19 24.67
C LEU A 94 29.59 8.21 24.60
N MET A 95 30.34 8.19 23.49
CA MET A 95 31.56 7.39 23.34
C MET A 95 32.60 7.76 24.39
N GLU A 96 32.81 9.06 24.63
CA GLU A 96 33.72 9.56 25.67
C GLU A 96 33.24 9.16 27.08
N SER A 97 31.95 9.39 27.39
CA SER A 97 31.42 9.14 28.74
C SER A 97 31.31 7.67 29.13
N PHE A 98 31.11 6.77 28.17
CA PHE A 98 31.00 5.33 28.41
C PHE A 98 32.25 4.54 27.98
N ASN A 99 33.29 5.23 27.47
CA ASN A 99 34.51 4.64 26.92
C ASN A 99 34.20 3.48 25.94
N SER A 100 33.36 3.75 24.95
CA SER A 100 32.84 2.77 23.99
C SER A 100 33.08 3.22 22.54
N ASP A 101 32.99 2.28 21.61
CA ASP A 101 33.12 2.55 20.18
C ASP A 101 31.79 3.02 19.57
N LEU A 102 31.84 3.49 18.31
CA LEU A 102 30.64 3.96 17.62
C LEU A 102 29.58 2.85 17.50
N ALA A 103 30.02 1.60 17.27
CA ALA A 103 29.12 0.46 17.19
C ALA A 103 28.37 0.20 18.51
N GLY A 104 29.06 0.28 19.65
CA GLY A 104 28.45 0.16 20.98
C GLY A 104 27.40 1.24 21.25
N VAL A 105 27.70 2.50 20.96
CA VAL A 105 26.74 3.59 21.19
C VAL A 105 25.54 3.53 20.24
N VAL A 106 25.74 3.10 18.99
CA VAL A 106 24.63 2.86 18.03
C VAL A 106 23.68 1.76 18.52
N GLN A 107 24.16 0.77 19.29
CA GLN A 107 23.28 -0.26 19.88
C GLN A 107 22.25 0.32 20.86
N PHE A 108 22.52 1.46 21.51
CA PHE A 108 21.52 2.12 22.37
C PHE A 108 20.25 2.46 21.59
N ILE A 109 20.41 2.93 20.36
CA ILE A 109 19.30 3.19 19.44
C ILE A 109 18.70 1.86 18.96
N GLY A 110 19.54 0.97 18.43
CA GLY A 110 19.09 -0.27 17.80
C GLY A 110 18.23 -1.14 18.73
N ILE A 111 18.70 -1.38 19.96
CA ILE A 111 17.98 -2.20 20.95
C ILE A 111 16.67 -1.52 21.35
N CYS A 112 16.66 -0.19 21.50
CA CYS A 112 15.44 0.56 21.82
C CYS A 112 14.38 0.40 20.72
N ILE A 113 14.78 0.55 19.44
CA ILE A 113 13.91 0.35 18.27
C ILE A 113 13.36 -1.08 18.24
N LEU A 114 14.21 -2.08 18.44
CA LEU A 114 13.79 -3.48 18.42
C LEU A 114 12.71 -3.77 19.48
N VAL A 115 12.96 -3.34 20.72
CA VAL A 115 12.01 -3.54 21.83
C VAL A 115 10.71 -2.76 21.59
N LEU A 116 10.79 -1.57 21.00
CA LEU A 116 9.62 -0.77 20.59
C LEU A 116 8.74 -1.51 19.59
N GLY A 117 9.34 -2.18 18.61
CA GLY A 117 8.60 -3.02 17.66
C GLY A 117 7.83 -4.15 18.36
N PHE A 118 8.53 -4.95 19.16
CA PHE A 118 7.95 -6.15 19.78
C PHE A 118 7.04 -5.85 20.98
N SER A 119 7.19 -4.72 21.66
CA SER A 119 6.32 -4.34 22.77
C SER A 119 4.86 -4.13 22.34
N ASN A 120 4.61 -3.84 21.06
CA ASN A 120 3.25 -3.72 20.52
C ASN A 120 2.44 -5.01 20.60
N PHE A 121 3.07 -6.19 20.61
CA PHE A 121 2.38 -7.46 20.87
C PHE A 121 1.81 -7.56 22.28
N PHE A 122 2.37 -6.81 23.23
CA PHE A 122 1.86 -6.73 24.60
C PHE A 122 0.78 -5.65 24.71
N TRP A 123 1.04 -4.47 24.17
CA TRP A 123 0.17 -3.31 24.37
C TRP A 123 -1.14 -3.36 23.58
N ILE A 124 -1.15 -3.84 22.34
CA ILE A 124 -2.36 -3.82 21.51
C ILE A 124 -3.46 -4.78 22.01
N PRO A 125 -3.15 -6.03 22.43
CA PRO A 125 -4.15 -6.86 23.11
C PRO A 125 -4.67 -6.21 24.38
N LEU A 126 -3.81 -5.55 25.17
CA LEU A 126 -4.24 -4.81 26.36
C LEU A 126 -5.18 -3.66 26.00
N GLN A 127 -4.93 -2.92 24.92
CA GLN A 127 -5.83 -1.85 24.48
C GLN A 127 -7.20 -2.35 24.03
N THR A 128 -7.19 -3.48 23.33
CA THR A 128 -8.44 -4.12 22.87
C THR A 128 -9.28 -4.59 24.05
N CYS A 129 -8.63 -5.07 25.13
CA CYS A 129 -9.29 -5.66 26.29
C CYS A 129 -9.69 -4.64 27.37
N TYR A 130 -8.79 -3.71 27.71
CA TYR A 130 -8.93 -2.81 28.86
C TYR A 130 -9.25 -1.36 28.47
N GLY A 131 -9.28 -1.05 27.18
CA GLY A 131 -9.49 0.30 26.65
C GLY A 131 -8.20 1.00 26.24
N ARG A 132 -8.33 2.08 25.45
CA ARG A 132 -7.20 2.85 24.91
C ARG A 132 -6.54 3.70 25.98
N ARG A 133 -7.33 4.25 26.90
CA ARG A 133 -6.86 5.22 27.92
C ARG A 133 -5.86 4.65 28.93
N PRO A 134 -6.14 3.53 29.65
CA PRO A 134 -5.20 3.02 30.65
C PRO A 134 -3.85 2.68 30.03
N VAL A 135 -3.84 2.11 28.83
CA VAL A 135 -2.59 1.75 28.14
C VAL A 135 -1.75 2.99 27.81
N LEU A 136 -2.35 4.07 27.33
CA LEU A 136 -1.61 5.31 27.06
C LEU A 136 -1.00 5.93 28.32
N ILE A 137 -1.72 5.88 29.44
CA ILE A 137 -1.22 6.38 30.74
C ILE A 137 -0.06 5.51 31.24
N PHE A 138 -0.20 4.18 31.25
CA PHE A 138 0.85 3.27 31.73
C PHE A 138 2.10 3.30 30.84
N SER A 139 1.92 3.33 29.53
CA SER A 139 3.05 3.44 28.58
C SER A 139 3.82 4.75 28.77
N THR A 140 3.12 5.88 28.91
CA THR A 140 3.73 7.18 29.17
C THR A 140 4.46 7.21 30.52
N LEU A 141 3.91 6.57 31.56
CA LEU A 141 4.57 6.43 32.86
C LEU A 141 5.88 5.63 32.76
N ILE A 142 5.89 4.53 32.01
CA ILE A 142 7.09 3.72 31.77
C ILE A 142 8.14 4.53 30.98
N CYS A 143 7.72 5.30 29.97
CA CYS A 143 8.60 6.24 29.26
C CYS A 143 9.18 7.31 30.18
N LEU A 144 8.40 7.83 31.12
CA LEU A 144 8.87 8.83 32.08
C LEU A 144 9.94 8.23 33.02
N ILE A 145 9.67 7.06 33.61
CA ILE A 145 10.61 6.37 34.50
C ILE A 145 11.91 6.01 33.77
N SER A 146 11.80 5.50 32.54
CA SER A 146 12.97 5.16 31.73
C SER A 146 13.81 6.39 31.37
N ASN A 147 13.22 7.55 31.08
CA ASN A 147 13.98 8.77 30.83
C ASN A 147 14.68 9.32 32.09
N ILE A 148 14.06 9.22 33.27
CA ILE A 148 14.75 9.52 34.54
C ILE A 148 15.96 8.59 34.69
N TRP A 149 15.79 7.30 34.42
CA TRP A 149 16.87 6.32 34.50
C TRP A 149 18.01 6.63 33.51
N ARG A 150 17.70 7.03 32.26
CA ARG A 150 18.71 7.44 31.27
C ARG A 150 19.48 8.69 31.72
N ALA A 151 18.83 9.63 32.40
CA ALA A 151 19.47 10.85 32.89
C ALA A 151 20.51 10.57 34.00
N VAL A 152 20.21 9.63 34.90
CA VAL A 152 21.07 9.29 36.05
C VAL A 152 22.04 8.15 35.80
N ALA A 153 21.93 7.45 34.66
CA ALA A 153 22.79 6.33 34.33
C ALA A 153 24.27 6.73 34.21
N THR A 154 25.13 5.95 34.86
CA THR A 154 26.59 6.14 34.87
C THR A 154 27.35 4.99 34.23
N SER A 155 26.70 3.84 33.97
CA SER A 155 27.31 2.67 33.34
C SER A 155 26.62 2.29 32.03
N TYR A 156 27.39 1.72 31.10
CA TYR A 156 26.90 1.29 29.78
C TYR A 156 25.71 0.33 29.89
N GLY A 157 25.83 -0.70 30.74
CA GLY A 157 24.76 -1.69 30.94
C GLY A 157 23.50 -1.09 31.57
N SER A 158 23.65 -0.14 32.50
CA SER A 158 22.49 0.57 33.07
C SER A 158 21.80 1.42 32.01
N TYR A 159 22.56 2.05 31.11
CA TYR A 159 22.01 2.85 30.02
C TYR A 159 21.25 1.99 29.00
N ILE A 160 21.80 0.82 28.62
CA ILE A 160 21.11 -0.18 27.78
C ILE A 160 19.79 -0.62 28.43
N GLY A 161 19.79 -0.96 29.72
CA GLY A 161 18.59 -1.36 30.44
C GLY A 161 17.50 -0.28 30.41
N ALA A 162 17.90 0.98 30.57
CA ALA A 162 16.99 2.12 30.45
C ALA A 162 16.46 2.30 29.01
N CYS A 163 17.27 2.01 27.98
CA CYS A 163 16.83 2.00 26.57
C CYS A 163 15.82 0.89 26.28
N VAL A 164 16.01 -0.31 26.85
CA VAL A 164 15.03 -1.41 26.77
C VAL A 164 13.71 -1.01 27.41
N LEU A 165 13.74 -0.44 28.62
CA LEU A 165 12.53 0.01 29.29
C LEU A 165 11.82 1.13 28.51
N ASN A 166 12.59 2.05 27.92
CA ASN A 166 12.05 3.11 27.08
C ASN A 166 11.40 2.56 25.81
N GLY A 167 12.05 1.62 25.12
CA GLY A 167 11.47 0.94 23.95
C GLY A 167 10.19 0.20 24.30
N PHE A 168 10.14 -0.46 25.48
CA PHE A 168 8.92 -1.11 25.94
C PHE A 168 7.79 -0.11 26.18
N GLY A 169 8.06 1.01 26.85
CA GLY A 169 7.08 2.07 27.09
C GLY A 169 6.63 2.79 25.80
N ALA A 170 7.52 3.00 24.84
CA ALA A 170 7.25 3.80 23.64
C ALA A 170 6.51 3.03 22.52
N GLY A 171 6.31 1.71 22.67
CA GLY A 171 5.63 0.88 21.68
C GLY A 171 4.28 1.43 21.20
N PRO A 172 3.35 1.77 22.13
CA PRO A 172 2.01 2.23 21.78
C PRO A 172 1.97 3.54 21.00
N ALA A 173 3.02 4.36 21.04
CA ALA A 173 3.07 5.62 20.30
C ALA A 173 2.84 5.42 18.79
N GLU A 174 3.26 4.27 18.26
CA GLU A 174 3.19 3.97 16.82
C GLU A 174 1.85 3.39 16.35
N THR A 175 1.11 2.78 17.27
CA THR A 175 -0.04 1.92 16.95
C THR A 175 -1.35 2.49 17.48
N SER A 176 -1.33 3.14 18.65
CA SER A 176 -2.55 3.61 19.33
C SER A 176 -3.21 4.79 18.63
N GLN A 177 -2.43 5.74 18.12
CA GLN A 177 -2.99 6.97 17.57
C GLN A 177 -3.81 6.73 16.29
N PRO A 178 -3.34 5.94 15.31
CA PRO A 178 -4.16 5.56 14.17
C PRO A 178 -5.45 4.81 14.55
N GLU A 179 -5.42 3.99 15.60
CA GLU A 179 -6.62 3.31 16.11
C GLU A 179 -7.62 4.31 16.71
N ILE A 180 -7.15 5.22 17.56
CA ILE A 180 -7.99 6.28 18.13
C ILE A 180 -8.56 7.18 17.03
N THR A 181 -7.76 7.47 15.99
CA THR A 181 -8.22 8.22 14.81
C THR A 181 -9.34 7.46 14.08
N ALA A 182 -9.23 6.13 13.95
CA ALA A 182 -10.26 5.31 13.35
C ALA A 182 -11.55 5.24 14.20
N ASP A 183 -11.44 5.35 15.52
CA ASP A 183 -12.57 5.33 16.46
C ASP A 183 -13.42 6.62 16.41
N ILE A 184 -12.79 7.79 16.22
CA ILE A 184 -13.43 9.12 16.39
C ILE A 184 -13.60 9.95 15.10
N ILE A 185 -12.83 9.64 14.04
CA ILE A 185 -12.82 10.39 12.76
C ILE A 185 -13.42 9.57 11.61
N PHE A 186 -14.27 10.24 10.82
CA PHE A 186 -14.87 9.68 9.62
C PHE A 186 -13.85 9.41 8.50
N LEU A 187 -14.15 8.45 7.64
CA LEU A 187 -13.28 7.95 6.57
C LEU A 187 -12.71 9.03 5.65
N HIS A 188 -13.49 10.07 5.35
CA HIS A 188 -13.11 11.11 4.41
C HIS A 188 -12.06 12.08 4.97
N GLU A 189 -12.01 12.28 6.29
CA GLU A 189 -11.00 13.14 6.94
C GLU A 189 -9.82 12.34 7.50
N ARG A 190 -9.99 11.02 7.63
CA ARG A 190 -9.01 10.11 8.25
C ARG A 190 -7.62 10.20 7.63
N GLY A 191 -7.54 10.34 6.30
CA GLY A 191 -6.25 10.49 5.59
C GLY A 191 -5.45 11.71 6.05
N ALA A 192 -6.12 12.85 6.24
CA ALA A 192 -5.49 14.07 6.72
C ALA A 192 -4.98 13.93 8.17
N TYR A 193 -5.79 13.35 9.07
CA TYR A 193 -5.38 13.14 10.46
C TYR A 193 -4.28 12.09 10.61
N ASN A 194 -4.28 11.02 9.82
CA ASN A 194 -3.18 10.05 9.80
C ASN A 194 -1.88 10.71 9.28
N THR A 195 -1.97 11.63 8.32
CA THR A 195 -0.81 12.39 7.86
C THR A 195 -0.27 13.31 8.96
N LEU A 196 -1.16 14.00 9.68
CA LEU A 196 -0.80 14.83 10.83
C LEU A 196 -0.08 13.99 11.89
N TYR A 197 -0.60 12.80 12.19
CA TYR A 197 0.04 11.83 13.07
C TYR A 197 1.47 11.48 12.62
N PHE A 198 1.65 11.00 11.38
CA PHE A 198 2.99 10.61 10.91
C PHE A 198 3.95 11.79 10.87
N THR A 199 3.46 12.98 10.50
CA THR A 199 4.25 14.21 10.52
C THR A 199 4.70 14.56 11.93
N ALA A 200 3.83 14.46 12.93
CA ALA A 200 4.20 14.72 14.32
C ALA A 200 5.11 13.63 14.90
N TYR A 201 4.81 12.36 14.62
CA TYR A 201 5.59 11.21 15.08
C TYR A 201 7.02 11.26 14.52
N PHE A 202 7.20 11.35 13.20
CA PHE A 202 8.54 11.52 12.62
C PHE A 202 9.13 12.91 12.91
N GLY A 203 8.28 13.94 13.03
CA GLY A 203 8.67 15.27 13.47
C GLY A 203 9.37 15.25 14.83
N SER A 204 8.91 14.43 15.77
CA SER A 204 9.61 14.27 17.06
C SER A 204 11.01 13.68 16.90
N MET A 205 11.17 12.71 16.01
CA MET A 205 12.47 12.09 15.72
C MET A 205 13.43 13.04 14.99
N ILE A 206 12.91 14.09 14.35
CA ILE A 206 13.68 15.16 13.71
C ILE A 206 14.05 16.26 14.71
N VAL A 207 13.10 16.66 15.57
CA VAL A 207 13.28 17.70 16.60
C VAL A 207 14.20 17.22 17.73
N GLY A 208 14.15 15.94 18.08
CA GLY A 208 14.99 15.34 19.12
C GLY A 208 16.48 15.63 18.92
N PRO A 209 17.09 15.25 17.77
CA PRO A 209 18.47 15.57 17.42
C PRO A 209 18.81 17.07 17.45
N ILE A 210 17.90 17.95 17.02
CA ILE A 210 18.12 19.41 17.04
C ILE A 210 18.33 19.91 18.47
N LEU A 211 17.44 19.50 19.38
CA LEU A 211 17.52 19.88 20.80
C LEU A 211 18.71 19.20 21.47
N ALA A 212 18.88 17.90 21.24
CA ALA A 212 19.96 17.12 21.84
C ALA A 212 21.36 17.61 21.45
N GLY A 213 21.59 17.96 20.18
CA GLY A 213 22.88 18.49 19.73
C GLY A 213 23.24 19.78 20.47
N SER A 214 22.33 20.76 20.48
CA SER A 214 22.57 22.06 21.15
C SER A 214 22.72 21.92 22.68
N MET A 215 21.90 21.10 23.32
CA MET A 215 21.97 20.89 24.77
C MET A 215 23.23 20.14 25.18
N ALA A 216 23.66 19.17 24.39
CA ALA A 216 24.82 18.36 24.72
C ALA A 216 26.13 19.14 24.62
N GLU A 217 26.21 20.12 23.72
CA GLU A 217 27.36 21.01 23.58
C GLU A 217 27.49 22.05 24.70
N HIS A 218 26.38 22.68 25.14
CA HIS A 218 26.44 23.79 26.10
C HIS A 218 26.27 23.37 27.57
N ILE A 219 25.40 22.41 27.88
CA ILE A 219 24.97 22.09 29.25
C ILE A 219 25.27 20.61 29.59
N GLY A 220 25.59 19.81 28.58
CA GLY A 220 25.87 18.39 28.71
C GLY A 220 24.68 17.50 28.34
N TRP A 221 25.01 16.30 27.89
CA TRP A 221 24.08 15.36 27.25
C TRP A 221 22.94 14.87 28.17
N ARG A 222 23.15 14.88 29.49
CA ARG A 222 22.14 14.45 30.48
C ARG A 222 20.94 15.38 30.57
N SER A 223 21.14 16.68 30.32
CA SER A 223 20.09 17.71 30.42
C SER A 223 18.94 17.45 29.43
N PHE A 224 19.24 16.86 28.27
CA PHE A 224 18.22 16.47 27.29
C PHE A 224 17.22 15.44 27.84
N PHE A 225 17.67 14.50 28.69
CA PHE A 225 16.76 13.52 29.29
C PHE A 225 15.86 14.17 30.35
N TRP A 226 16.36 15.15 31.10
CA TRP A 226 15.52 15.91 32.04
C TRP A 226 14.44 16.74 31.32
N LEU A 227 14.75 17.29 30.14
CA LEU A 227 13.75 17.94 29.30
C LEU A 227 12.65 16.96 28.87
N ASN A 228 13.02 15.75 28.43
CA ASN A 228 12.06 14.69 28.09
C ASN A 228 11.19 14.29 29.28
N VAL A 229 11.75 14.21 30.49
CA VAL A 229 10.99 13.93 31.72
C VAL A 229 9.93 15.00 31.97
N GLY A 230 10.29 16.28 31.83
CA GLY A 230 9.33 17.38 31.98
C GLY A 230 8.20 17.32 30.96
N LEU A 231 8.53 17.04 29.69
CA LEU A 231 7.55 16.93 28.61
C LEU A 231 6.60 15.73 28.81
N LEU A 232 7.14 14.56 29.13
CA LEU A 232 6.34 13.36 29.41
C LEU A 232 5.49 13.53 30.67
N GLY A 233 5.98 14.23 31.69
CA GLY A 233 5.22 14.55 32.91
C GLY A 233 4.01 15.43 32.60
N LEU A 234 4.19 16.47 31.77
CA LEU A 234 3.09 17.33 31.32
C LEU A 234 2.05 16.53 30.53
N VAL A 235 2.49 15.72 29.56
CA VAL A 235 1.58 14.90 28.75
C VAL A 235 0.84 13.87 29.60
N LEU A 236 1.51 13.25 30.58
CA LEU A 236 0.88 12.31 31.51
C LEU A 236 -0.26 12.98 32.30
N ILE A 237 -0.06 14.21 32.79
CA ILE A 237 -1.09 14.98 33.47
C ILE A 237 -2.26 15.27 32.52
N LEU A 238 -1.98 15.70 31.28
CA LEU A 238 -3.01 15.97 30.27
C LEU A 238 -3.82 14.71 29.91
N GLN A 239 -3.17 13.54 29.79
CA GLN A 239 -3.86 12.28 29.55
C GLN A 239 -4.80 11.90 30.71
N ILE A 240 -4.38 12.10 31.95
CA ILE A 240 -5.21 11.77 33.11
C ILE A 240 -6.46 12.64 33.15
N VAL A 241 -6.34 13.94 32.84
CA VAL A 241 -7.42 14.92 33.00
C VAL A 241 -8.34 15.00 31.77
N LEU A 242 -7.79 14.97 30.55
CA LEU A 242 -8.51 15.36 29.33
C LEU A 242 -8.77 14.23 28.34
N LEU A 243 -8.21 13.03 28.53
CA LEU A 243 -8.39 11.91 27.61
C LEU A 243 -9.56 11.01 28.07
N PRO A 244 -10.76 11.09 27.46
CA PRO A 244 -11.80 10.08 27.65
C PRO A 244 -11.47 8.78 26.90
N GLU A 245 -12.11 7.68 27.30
CA GLU A 245 -12.05 6.41 26.56
C GLU A 245 -12.75 6.53 25.19
N THR A 246 -12.07 6.08 24.14
CA THR A 246 -12.51 6.21 22.74
C THR A 246 -13.03 4.91 22.16
N LYS A 247 -12.76 3.76 22.79
CA LYS A 247 -13.33 2.49 22.35
C LYS A 247 -14.84 2.49 22.61
N TRP A 248 -15.63 2.24 21.56
CA TRP A 248 -17.10 2.19 21.64
C TRP A 248 -17.62 0.95 20.91
N HIS A 249 -18.44 0.14 21.59
CA HIS A 249 -19.08 -1.03 20.99
C HIS A 249 -20.32 -0.58 20.21
N ARG A 250 -20.29 -0.67 18.87
CA ARG A 250 -21.45 -0.39 18.02
C ARG A 250 -22.12 -1.73 17.70
N ALA A 251 -23.33 -1.95 18.22
CA ALA A 251 -24.04 -3.21 18.04
C ALA A 251 -24.25 -3.50 16.55
N HIS A 252 -23.89 -4.73 16.12
CA HIS A 252 -24.22 -5.21 14.78
C HIS A 252 -25.74 -5.42 14.67
N PRO A 253 -26.39 -5.23 13.50
CA PRO A 253 -27.80 -5.58 13.32
C PRO A 253 -28.15 -6.99 13.81
N ASN A 254 -27.22 -7.94 13.73
CA ASN A 254 -27.37 -9.30 14.25
C ASN A 254 -27.32 -9.39 15.79
N GLU A 255 -26.63 -8.47 16.47
CA GLU A 255 -26.66 -8.38 17.95
C GLU A 255 -27.90 -7.63 18.44
N ALA A 256 -28.41 -6.67 17.67
CA ALA A 256 -29.66 -5.96 17.96
C ALA A 256 -30.89 -6.89 17.95
N GLN A 257 -30.86 -7.97 17.16
CA GLN A 257 -31.90 -9.01 17.16
C GLN A 257 -31.82 -9.99 18.35
N VAL A 258 -30.66 -10.10 19.00
CA VAL A 258 -30.36 -11.13 20.03
C VAL A 258 -30.31 -10.55 21.45
N ALA A 259 -30.48 -9.24 21.62
CA ALA A 259 -30.63 -8.64 22.95
C ALA A 259 -31.80 -9.32 23.69
N PRO A 260 -31.56 -9.98 24.84
CA PRO A 260 -32.61 -10.68 25.55
C PRO A 260 -33.58 -9.64 26.10
N LYS A 261 -34.88 -9.79 25.75
CA LYS A 261 -36.00 -9.17 26.46
C LYS A 261 -35.86 -9.55 27.94
N THR A 262 -35.22 -8.69 28.71
CA THR A 262 -34.95 -8.96 30.12
C THR A 262 -36.20 -8.56 30.90
N ASP A 263 -36.75 -9.57 31.58
CA ASP A 263 -37.90 -9.56 32.48
C ASP A 263 -38.17 -8.23 33.20
N GLN A 264 -39.33 -7.63 32.89
CA GLN A 264 -40.10 -6.88 33.89
C GLN A 264 -41.42 -7.62 34.14
N LYS A 265 -41.51 -8.24 35.32
CA LYS A 265 -42.76 -8.78 35.86
C LYS A 265 -43.74 -7.66 36.22
N THR A 266 -45.02 -8.05 36.18
CA THR A 266 -46.22 -7.47 36.83
C THR A 266 -46.85 -6.22 36.19
N ASN A 267 -47.96 -6.39 35.45
CA ASN A 267 -49.31 -6.49 36.02
C ASN A 267 -50.35 -6.79 34.93
N GLU A 268 -51.35 -7.61 35.30
CA GLU A 268 -52.55 -7.86 34.49
C GLU A 268 -53.24 -6.54 34.15
N LEU A 269 -53.42 -6.26 32.86
CA LEU A 269 -54.26 -5.17 32.36
C LEU A 269 -55.06 -5.68 31.17
N ASP A 270 -56.36 -5.39 31.22
CA ASP A 270 -57.43 -5.90 30.36
C ASP A 270 -57.15 -5.81 28.86
N PRO A 271 -57.54 -6.83 28.07
CA PRO A 271 -57.36 -6.85 26.62
C PRO A 271 -58.14 -5.75 25.88
N GLU A 272 -59.12 -5.10 26.51
CA GLU A 272 -59.89 -4.00 25.90
C GLU A 272 -59.12 -2.66 25.91
N ARG A 273 -58.19 -2.43 26.85
CA ARG A 273 -57.33 -1.23 26.83
C ARG A 273 -56.21 -1.30 25.79
N LEU A 274 -55.83 -2.51 25.37
CA LEU A 274 -54.87 -2.73 24.30
C LEU A 274 -55.42 -2.27 22.95
N VAL A 275 -56.73 -2.39 22.72
CA VAL A 275 -57.34 -1.97 21.44
C VAL A 275 -57.47 -0.44 21.35
N GLU A 276 -57.73 0.25 22.46
CA GLU A 276 -57.77 1.73 22.49
C GLU A 276 -56.37 2.37 22.34
N VAL A 277 -55.33 1.76 22.92
CA VAL A 277 -53.94 2.22 22.74
C VAL A 277 -53.44 1.95 21.32
N LEU A 278 -53.82 0.81 20.73
CA LEU A 278 -53.47 0.47 19.34
C LEU A 278 -54.19 1.34 18.27
N GLN A 279 -55.23 2.09 18.65
CA GLN A 279 -55.90 3.04 17.74
C GLN A 279 -55.36 4.48 17.85
N HIS A 280 -54.57 4.81 18.87
CA HIS A 280 -53.97 6.14 19.03
C HIS A 280 -52.46 6.21 18.79
N GLU A 281 -51.80 5.08 18.55
CA GLU A 281 -50.46 5.06 17.98
C GLU A 281 -50.55 4.69 16.49
N ASN A 282 -50.95 5.67 15.68
CA ASN A 282 -50.29 5.82 14.39
C ASN A 282 -48.80 6.03 14.70
N ILE A 283 -48.04 4.94 14.84
CA ILE A 283 -46.62 4.99 14.54
C ILE A 283 -46.59 5.23 13.04
N GLU A 284 -46.71 6.50 12.66
CA GLU A 284 -45.99 7.01 11.53
C GLU A 284 -44.60 6.43 11.68
N VAL A 285 -44.22 5.53 10.78
CA VAL A 285 -42.81 5.32 10.49
C VAL A 285 -42.37 6.70 10.01
N GLU A 286 -41.98 7.56 10.95
CA GLU A 286 -41.21 8.75 10.68
C GLU A 286 -40.04 8.22 9.85
N VAL A 287 -40.12 8.48 8.55
CA VAL A 287 -39.02 8.40 7.63
C VAL A 287 -37.91 9.17 8.31
N ALA A 288 -36.97 8.41 8.90
CA ALA A 288 -35.93 8.95 9.77
C ALA A 288 -35.35 10.18 9.09
N SER A 289 -35.55 11.34 9.71
CA SER A 289 -34.99 12.59 9.24
C SER A 289 -33.50 12.38 8.95
N ASP A 290 -33.03 12.87 7.81
CA ASP A 290 -31.68 12.78 7.22
C ASP A 290 -30.49 13.22 8.13
N GLN A 291 -30.71 13.45 9.44
CA GLN A 291 -29.73 13.95 10.39
C GLN A 291 -29.76 13.16 11.71
N ASP A 292 -28.60 12.64 12.12
CA ASP A 292 -28.40 12.23 13.51
C ASP A 292 -28.44 13.49 14.41
N PRO A 293 -29.39 13.60 15.36
CA PRO A 293 -29.58 14.79 16.18
C PRO A 293 -28.38 15.14 17.06
N TYR A 294 -27.46 14.19 17.28
CA TYR A 294 -26.29 14.36 18.15
C TYR A 294 -24.98 14.60 17.39
N LEU A 295 -24.99 14.57 16.05
CA LEU A 295 -23.80 14.79 15.23
C LEU A 295 -23.15 16.14 15.56
N HIS A 296 -21.86 16.10 15.94
CA HIS A 296 -21.06 17.25 16.39
C HIS A 296 -21.55 17.96 17.68
N ARG A 297 -22.52 17.39 18.41
CA ARG A 297 -23.09 17.96 19.64
C ARG A 297 -22.88 17.08 20.88
N GLY A 298 -22.42 15.84 20.69
CA GLY A 298 -22.14 14.89 21.76
C GLY A 298 -20.96 15.28 22.67
N ALA A 299 -20.89 14.62 23.83
CA ALA A 299 -19.84 14.80 24.83
C ALA A 299 -19.51 13.47 25.53
N PRO A 300 -18.28 13.29 26.05
CA PRO A 300 -17.90 12.08 26.76
C PRO A 300 -18.63 11.94 28.10
N SER A 301 -19.06 10.72 28.41
CA SER A 301 -19.69 10.36 29.69
C SER A 301 -18.66 10.35 30.81
N LYS A 302 -19.09 10.65 32.04
CA LYS A 302 -18.26 10.46 33.25
C LYS A 302 -17.75 9.02 33.39
N GLN A 303 -18.42 8.03 32.78
CA GLN A 303 -17.97 6.64 32.78
C GLN A 303 -16.79 6.38 31.82
N GLN A 304 -16.66 7.15 30.72
CA GLN A 304 -15.50 7.11 29.81
C GLN A 304 -14.24 7.68 30.47
N PHE A 305 -14.38 8.38 31.60
CA PHE A 305 -13.27 8.82 32.45
C PHE A 305 -12.95 7.85 33.59
N LYS A 306 -13.51 6.63 33.61
CA LYS A 306 -12.99 5.57 34.51
C LYS A 306 -11.65 5.05 33.98
N LEU A 307 -10.78 4.59 34.88
CA LEU A 307 -9.46 4.04 34.52
C LEU A 307 -9.57 2.67 33.84
N TRP A 308 -10.66 1.94 34.11
CA TRP A 308 -10.92 0.60 33.59
C TRP A 308 -12.33 0.50 33.03
N GLN A 309 -12.46 0.04 31.80
CA GLN A 309 -13.71 -0.46 31.23
C GLN A 309 -13.46 -1.90 30.79
N VAL A 310 -13.96 -2.86 31.58
CA VAL A 310 -13.76 -4.29 31.30
C VAL A 310 -14.96 -4.78 30.51
N ASP A 311 -14.83 -4.82 29.19
CA ASP A 311 -15.83 -5.44 28.31
C ASP A 311 -15.59 -6.96 28.27
N GLY A 312 -16.23 -7.74 29.15
CA GLY A 312 -16.44 -9.19 28.97
C GLY A 312 -15.25 -10.03 28.47
N VAL A 313 -14.01 -9.71 28.87
CA VAL A 313 -12.82 -10.25 28.22
C VAL A 313 -12.53 -11.67 28.69
N THR A 314 -12.55 -12.63 27.75
CA THR A 314 -12.08 -14.00 27.99
C THR A 314 -10.58 -14.09 27.65
N PHE A 315 -9.76 -14.80 28.44
CA PHE A 315 -8.32 -15.03 28.17
C PHE A 315 -8.04 -15.55 26.75
N LYS A 316 -8.98 -16.32 26.18
CA LYS A 316 -8.96 -16.79 24.79
C LYS A 316 -8.97 -15.65 23.75
N SER A 317 -9.63 -14.53 24.05
CA SER A 317 -9.65 -13.32 23.19
C SER A 317 -8.29 -12.62 23.17
N VAL A 318 -7.61 -12.55 24.31
CA VAL A 318 -6.24 -12.01 24.44
C VAL A 318 -5.27 -12.87 23.62
N LEU A 319 -5.36 -14.19 23.74
CA LEU A 319 -4.49 -15.12 23.02
C LEU A 319 -4.73 -15.07 21.50
N ASN A 320 -5.99 -14.96 21.06
CA ASN A 320 -6.30 -14.74 19.65
C ASN A 320 -5.74 -13.41 19.15
N SER A 321 -5.83 -12.33 19.93
CA SER A 321 -5.30 -11.02 19.59
C SER A 321 -3.78 -11.00 19.42
N PHE A 322 -3.05 -11.88 20.10
CA PHE A 322 -1.61 -12.07 19.90
C PHE A 322 -1.27 -12.72 18.56
N TRP A 323 -2.13 -13.62 18.05
CA TRP A 323 -1.88 -14.37 16.81
C TRP A 323 -2.38 -13.64 15.54
N ILE A 324 -3.37 -12.76 15.68
CA ILE A 324 -3.96 -12.03 14.54
C ILE A 324 -2.91 -11.21 13.76
N PRO A 325 -1.98 -10.46 14.36
CA PRO A 325 -0.95 -9.73 13.61
C PRO A 325 -0.08 -10.64 12.72
N TRP A 326 0.33 -11.81 13.21
CA TRP A 326 1.10 -12.77 12.40
C TRP A 326 0.32 -13.26 11.19
N LYS A 327 -0.99 -13.46 11.36
CA LYS A 327 -1.89 -13.78 10.25
C LYS A 327 -2.08 -12.59 9.31
N MET A 328 -2.11 -11.36 9.82
CA MET A 328 -2.24 -10.15 8.99
C MET A 328 -1.02 -9.93 8.10
N LEU A 329 0.19 -10.28 8.56
CA LEU A 329 1.42 -10.20 7.74
C LEU A 329 1.38 -11.08 6.49
N THR A 330 0.56 -12.14 6.44
CA THR A 330 0.43 -12.97 5.24
C THR A 330 -0.48 -12.36 4.17
N PHE A 331 -1.25 -11.32 4.51
CA PHE A 331 -2.09 -10.62 3.55
C PHE A 331 -1.24 -9.66 2.71
N PRO A 332 -1.31 -9.73 1.36
CA PRO A 332 -0.49 -8.92 0.48
C PRO A 332 -0.58 -7.40 0.71
N ILE A 333 -1.78 -6.89 1.02
CA ILE A 333 -2.02 -5.45 1.27
C ILE A 333 -1.30 -4.97 2.54
N VAL A 334 -1.35 -5.76 3.61
CA VAL A 334 -0.69 -5.45 4.88
C VAL A 334 0.81 -5.56 4.71
N MET A 335 1.29 -6.59 4.00
CA MET A 335 2.71 -6.79 3.69
C MET A 335 3.27 -5.63 2.86
N PHE A 336 2.55 -5.21 1.81
CA PHE A 336 2.89 -4.04 1.01
C PHE A 336 3.04 -2.79 1.89
N SER A 337 2.05 -2.54 2.76
CA SER A 337 2.07 -1.36 3.63
C SER A 337 3.19 -1.41 4.66
N ALA A 338 3.46 -2.59 5.22
CA ALA A 338 4.58 -2.81 6.14
C ALA A 338 5.91 -2.48 5.47
N PHE A 339 6.16 -3.00 4.27
CA PHE A 339 7.41 -2.76 3.55
C PHE A 339 7.60 -1.30 3.12
N VAL A 340 6.55 -0.64 2.59
CA VAL A 340 6.60 0.78 2.22
C VAL A 340 6.96 1.65 3.42
N VAL A 341 6.33 1.39 4.57
CA VAL A 341 6.62 2.10 5.82
C VAL A 341 8.07 1.82 6.25
N SER A 342 8.53 0.57 6.21
CA SER A 342 9.88 0.16 6.61
C SER A 342 10.97 0.82 5.78
N TRP A 343 10.88 0.79 4.45
CA TRP A 343 11.94 1.34 3.60
C TRP A 343 11.94 2.86 3.59
N THR A 344 10.77 3.51 3.58
CA THR A 344 10.70 4.98 3.70
C THR A 344 11.30 5.45 5.02
N SER A 345 11.01 4.76 6.12
CA SER A 345 11.62 5.03 7.43
C SER A 345 13.13 4.76 7.42
N SER A 346 13.58 3.76 6.66
CA SER A 346 15.01 3.43 6.54
C SER A 346 15.80 4.51 5.82
N CYS A 347 15.21 5.16 4.81
CA CYS A 347 15.84 6.31 4.15
C CYS A 347 16.11 7.42 5.16
N PHE A 348 15.13 7.74 6.01
CA PHE A 348 15.31 8.71 7.09
C PHE A 348 16.37 8.25 8.12
N LEU A 349 16.31 6.98 8.55
CA LEU A 349 17.30 6.41 9.47
C LEU A 349 18.73 6.46 8.90
N THR A 350 18.88 6.22 7.59
CA THR A 350 20.18 6.29 6.91
C THR A 350 20.77 7.68 7.04
N LEU A 351 19.99 8.73 6.75
CA LEU A 351 20.45 10.12 6.92
C LEU A 351 20.82 10.42 8.37
N ASN A 352 19.96 9.99 9.31
CA ASN A 352 20.17 10.27 10.73
C ASN A 352 21.46 9.64 11.27
N LEU A 353 21.80 8.42 10.85
CA LEU A 353 23.00 7.70 11.29
C LEU A 353 24.28 8.14 10.56
N THR A 354 24.17 8.57 9.30
CA THR A 354 25.34 8.92 8.48
C THR A 354 25.70 10.40 8.48
N GLN A 355 24.79 11.31 8.89
CA GLN A 355 25.03 12.75 8.88
C GLN A 355 26.29 13.16 9.67
N SER A 356 26.48 12.61 10.87
CA SER A 356 27.64 12.93 11.71
C SER A 356 28.92 12.39 11.10
N GLN A 357 28.87 11.21 10.46
CA GLN A 357 30.04 10.63 9.78
C GLN A 357 30.42 11.43 8.53
N ALA A 358 29.44 11.89 7.76
CA ALA A 358 29.66 12.60 6.50
C ALA A 358 30.13 14.06 6.72
N PHE A 359 29.54 14.79 7.67
CA PHE A 359 29.79 16.22 7.85
C PHE A 359 30.85 16.58 8.90
N ALA A 360 31.19 15.66 9.82
CA ALA A 360 32.25 15.91 10.80
C ALA A 360 33.67 15.73 10.22
N GLN A 361 33.80 15.08 9.05
CA GLN A 361 35.08 14.83 8.39
C GLN A 361 35.45 15.94 7.39
N PRO A 362 36.74 16.11 7.04
CA PRO A 362 37.16 17.04 5.99
C PRO A 362 36.52 16.71 4.64
N PRO A 363 35.94 17.67 3.89
CA PRO A 363 36.24 19.11 3.87
C PRO A 363 35.31 20.04 4.68
N TYR A 364 34.26 19.51 5.32
CA TYR A 364 33.24 20.34 5.98
C TYR A 364 33.58 20.71 7.42
N ASN A 365 34.10 19.74 8.20
CA ASN A 365 34.49 19.93 9.61
C ASN A 365 33.44 20.68 10.45
N PHE A 366 32.16 20.34 10.31
CA PHE A 366 31.09 20.99 11.07
C PHE A 366 30.98 20.44 12.50
N ASP A 367 30.55 21.30 13.42
CA ASP A 367 30.27 20.94 14.82
C ASP A 367 28.94 20.16 14.96
N SER A 368 28.75 19.51 16.11
CA SER A 368 27.53 18.74 16.39
C SER A 368 26.27 19.61 16.35
N GLN A 369 26.36 20.89 16.71
CA GLN A 369 25.25 21.84 16.62
C GLN A 369 24.81 22.10 15.17
N THR A 370 25.74 22.43 14.27
CA THR A 370 25.44 22.69 12.86
C THR A 370 24.90 21.44 12.16
N ILE A 371 25.48 20.28 12.45
CA ILE A 371 24.97 18.99 11.95
C ILE A 371 23.54 18.74 12.46
N GLY A 372 23.28 19.04 13.74
CA GLY A 372 21.93 19.02 14.31
C GLY A 372 20.96 19.91 13.53
N PHE A 373 21.37 21.13 13.18
CA PHE A 373 20.53 22.09 12.44
C PHE A 373 20.16 21.66 11.02
N PHE A 374 20.90 20.76 10.37
CA PHE A 374 20.48 20.23 9.07
C PHE A 374 19.14 19.47 9.15
N ASN A 375 18.76 18.96 10.33
CA ASN A 375 17.44 18.35 10.55
C ASN A 375 16.27 19.34 10.40
N PHE A 376 16.51 20.67 10.45
CA PHE A 376 15.47 21.65 10.09
C PHE A 376 15.00 21.49 8.64
N ALA A 377 15.88 21.10 7.72
CA ALA A 377 15.50 20.86 6.33
C ALA A 377 14.54 19.67 6.20
N ILE A 378 14.76 18.61 6.98
CA ILE A 378 13.85 17.46 7.06
C ILE A 378 12.52 17.88 7.68
N LEU A 379 12.54 18.71 8.73
CA LEU A 379 11.33 19.21 9.38
C LEU A 379 10.48 20.07 8.42
N ILE A 380 11.11 20.97 7.66
CA ILE A 380 10.43 21.76 6.61
C ILE A 380 9.82 20.83 5.56
N GLY A 381 10.57 19.81 5.13
CA GLY A 381 10.07 18.78 4.22
C GLY A 381 8.83 18.06 4.77
N ALA A 382 8.85 17.67 6.04
CA ALA A 382 7.71 17.03 6.69
C ALA A 382 6.47 17.94 6.73
N PHE A 383 6.62 19.24 6.98
CA PHE A 383 5.52 20.21 6.91
C PHE A 383 4.98 20.41 5.49
N ILE A 384 5.84 20.41 4.47
CA ILE A 384 5.42 20.42 3.06
C ILE A 384 4.64 19.13 2.74
N GLY A 385 5.11 17.98 3.22
CA GLY A 385 4.42 16.70 3.10
C GLY A 385 3.01 16.75 3.72
N LEU A 386 2.90 17.27 4.95
CA LEU A 386 1.62 17.45 5.64
C LEU A 386 0.66 18.36 4.86
N ALA A 387 1.14 19.51 4.40
CA ALA A 387 0.32 20.49 3.71
C ALA A 387 -0.16 20.00 2.33
N THR A 388 0.64 19.17 1.65
CA THR A 388 0.32 18.68 0.30
C THR A 388 -0.50 17.39 0.33
N ASN A 389 -0.19 16.45 1.22
CA ASN A 389 -0.74 15.11 1.15
C ASN A 389 -2.25 15.05 1.36
N GLY A 390 -2.79 15.73 2.38
CA GLY A 390 -4.24 15.74 2.65
C GLY A 390 -5.04 16.20 1.43
N PRO A 391 -4.88 17.45 0.97
CA PRO A 391 -5.62 17.97 -0.17
C PRO A 391 -5.40 17.17 -1.47
N PHE A 392 -4.17 16.73 -1.72
CA PHE A 392 -3.83 16.03 -2.97
C PHE A 392 -4.38 14.59 -3.01
N SER A 393 -4.18 13.83 -1.93
CA SER A 393 -4.69 12.45 -1.81
C SER A 393 -6.22 12.42 -1.88
N ASP A 394 -6.89 13.33 -1.16
CA ASP A 394 -8.35 13.41 -1.15
C ASP A 394 -8.89 13.86 -2.51
N TRP A 395 -8.21 14.80 -3.20
CA TRP A 395 -8.60 15.23 -4.54
C TRP A 395 -8.54 14.09 -5.56
N ILE A 396 -7.44 13.31 -5.59
CA ILE A 396 -7.30 12.15 -6.50
C ILE A 396 -8.39 11.13 -6.19
N SER A 397 -8.58 10.83 -4.91
CA SER A 397 -9.52 9.81 -4.48
C SER A 397 -10.96 10.21 -4.77
N MET A 398 -11.36 11.47 -4.52
CA MET A 398 -12.69 11.99 -4.87
C MET A 398 -12.93 12.02 -6.37
N ARG A 399 -11.91 12.38 -7.18
CA ARG A 399 -12.00 12.36 -8.64
C ARG A 399 -12.25 10.95 -9.16
N ALA A 400 -11.56 9.95 -8.58
CA ALA A 400 -11.77 8.54 -8.90
C ALA A 400 -13.15 8.04 -8.45
N THR A 401 -13.60 8.38 -7.25
CA THR A 401 -14.94 8.02 -6.74
C THR A 401 -16.06 8.62 -7.61
N ARG A 402 -15.92 9.88 -8.05
CA ARG A 402 -16.90 10.52 -8.96
C ARG A 402 -16.93 9.83 -10.33
N LYS A 403 -15.79 9.31 -10.81
CA LYS A 403 -15.71 8.54 -12.04
C LYS A 403 -16.31 7.14 -11.90
N ASN A 404 -16.39 6.60 -10.68
CA ASN A 404 -16.87 5.25 -10.37
C ASN A 404 -18.29 5.23 -9.77
N ASN A 405 -19.17 6.12 -10.23
CA ASN A 405 -20.58 6.18 -9.82
C ASN A 405 -20.82 6.23 -8.29
N GLY A 406 -19.90 6.82 -7.51
CA GLY A 406 -20.04 6.93 -6.05
C GLY A 406 -19.50 5.73 -5.25
N VAL A 407 -18.96 4.70 -5.92
CA VAL A 407 -18.27 3.58 -5.27
C VAL A 407 -16.82 3.97 -4.97
N ARG A 408 -16.44 3.99 -3.70
CA ARG A 408 -15.10 4.33 -3.22
C ARG A 408 -14.33 3.08 -2.83
N GLU A 409 -13.30 2.77 -3.60
CA GLU A 409 -12.37 1.69 -3.26
C GLU A 409 -11.13 2.24 -2.53
N PRO A 410 -10.55 1.49 -1.58
CA PRO A 410 -9.34 1.92 -0.86
C PRO A 410 -8.16 2.20 -1.80
N GLU A 411 -8.06 1.49 -2.92
CA GLU A 411 -6.96 1.57 -3.91
C GLU A 411 -6.89 2.91 -4.64
N MET A 412 -8.00 3.65 -4.71
CA MET A 412 -8.09 4.93 -5.43
C MET A 412 -7.14 6.01 -4.90
N ARG A 413 -6.52 5.82 -3.73
CA ARG A 413 -5.51 6.72 -3.16
C ARG A 413 -4.07 6.40 -3.60
N LEU A 414 -3.79 5.16 -4.02
CA LEU A 414 -2.43 4.70 -4.34
C LEU A 414 -1.75 5.53 -5.44
N PRO A 415 -2.45 6.02 -6.50
CA PRO A 415 -1.82 6.88 -7.50
C PRO A 415 -1.19 8.16 -6.92
N ALA A 416 -1.70 8.66 -5.78
CA ALA A 416 -1.11 9.81 -5.11
C ALA A 416 0.33 9.54 -4.65
N MET A 417 0.71 8.29 -4.37
CA MET A 417 2.06 7.93 -3.93
C MET A 417 3.11 8.18 -5.02
N ALA A 418 2.75 8.08 -6.30
CA ALA A 418 3.71 8.12 -7.41
C ALA A 418 4.56 9.41 -7.43
N ILE A 419 3.93 10.57 -7.19
CA ILE A 419 4.64 11.85 -7.18
C ILE A 419 5.66 11.93 -6.02
N TYR A 420 5.30 11.40 -4.86
CA TYR A 420 6.15 11.40 -3.67
C TYR A 420 7.30 10.39 -3.80
N VAL A 421 7.11 9.31 -4.55
CA VAL A 421 8.19 8.37 -4.89
C VAL A 421 9.21 9.02 -5.82
N VAL A 422 8.80 9.85 -6.78
CA VAL A 422 9.74 10.62 -7.62
C VAL A 422 10.57 11.59 -6.77
N ILE A 423 9.93 12.30 -5.83
CA ILE A 423 10.61 13.19 -4.89
C ILE A 423 11.61 12.40 -4.03
N MET A 424 11.22 11.22 -3.54
CA MET A 424 12.06 10.31 -2.77
C MET A 424 13.31 9.86 -3.57
N ILE A 425 13.14 9.49 -4.85
CA ILE A 425 14.25 9.10 -5.74
C ILE A 425 15.25 10.25 -5.88
N ILE A 426 14.77 11.45 -6.19
CA ILE A 426 15.62 12.63 -6.35
C ILE A 426 16.35 12.94 -5.04
N GLY A 427 15.66 12.88 -3.90
CA GLY A 427 16.24 13.12 -2.59
C GLY A 427 17.38 12.17 -2.25
N ASN A 428 17.15 10.87 -2.39
CA ASN A 428 18.17 9.85 -2.10
C ASN A 428 19.34 9.94 -3.08
N PHE A 429 19.09 10.24 -4.35
CA PHE A 429 20.15 10.44 -5.35
C PHE A 429 21.07 11.60 -4.96
N VAL A 430 20.49 12.77 -4.64
CA VAL A 430 21.24 13.96 -4.26
C VAL A 430 22.09 13.71 -3.01
N VAL A 431 21.55 13.01 -2.00
CA VAL A 431 22.31 12.67 -0.80
C VAL A 431 23.44 11.67 -1.12
N ALA A 432 23.14 10.58 -1.82
CA ALA A 432 24.11 9.53 -2.11
C ALA A 432 25.35 10.05 -2.84
N PHE A 433 25.13 10.78 -3.93
CA PHE A 433 26.20 11.36 -4.73
C PHE A 433 26.81 12.60 -4.08
N GLY A 434 26.01 13.38 -3.36
CA GLY A 434 26.47 14.55 -2.62
C GLY A 434 27.48 14.19 -1.52
N TYR A 435 27.23 13.11 -0.78
CA TYR A 435 28.17 12.62 0.23
C TYR A 435 29.45 12.05 -0.36
N GLU A 436 29.35 11.22 -1.40
CA GLU A 436 30.52 10.58 -1.99
C GLU A 436 31.44 11.58 -2.69
N TYR A 437 30.86 12.48 -3.50
CA TYR A 437 31.61 13.48 -4.28
C TYR A 437 31.81 14.80 -3.53
N LYS A 438 31.37 14.90 -2.27
CA LYS A 438 31.58 16.06 -1.40
C LYS A 438 31.08 17.37 -2.03
N TRP A 439 29.83 17.39 -2.48
CA TRP A 439 29.18 18.57 -3.08
C TRP A 439 28.99 19.72 -2.08
N ASP A 440 28.55 20.90 -2.52
CA ASP A 440 28.16 21.95 -1.56
C ASP A 440 27.07 21.41 -0.62
N TRP A 441 27.31 21.52 0.70
CA TRP A 441 26.39 21.03 1.74
C TRP A 441 24.97 21.59 1.55
N ARG A 442 24.83 22.79 0.99
CA ARG A 442 23.53 23.44 0.74
C ARG A 442 22.67 22.60 -0.20
N ILE A 443 23.25 22.00 -1.24
CA ILE A 443 22.50 21.18 -2.20
C ILE A 443 22.00 19.91 -1.51
N ILE A 444 22.87 19.28 -0.73
CA ILE A 444 22.59 18.04 -0.01
C ILE A 444 21.46 18.24 1.01
N VAL A 445 21.54 19.34 1.77
CA VAL A 445 20.57 19.63 2.83
C VAL A 445 19.27 20.22 2.27
N ILE A 446 19.32 21.23 1.40
CA ILE A 446 18.10 21.89 0.91
C ILE A 446 17.28 20.97 0.01
N ILE A 447 17.91 20.19 -0.86
CA ILE A 447 17.19 19.32 -1.80
C ILE A 447 17.04 17.92 -1.21
N GLY A 448 18.14 17.31 -0.79
CA GLY A 448 18.16 15.93 -0.30
C GLY A 448 17.38 15.73 1.00
N TYR A 449 17.72 16.49 2.05
CA TYR A 449 17.07 16.33 3.35
C TYR A 449 15.61 16.77 3.35
N THR A 450 15.26 17.85 2.63
CA THR A 450 13.85 18.25 2.48
C THR A 450 13.03 17.21 1.73
N ALA A 451 13.56 16.63 0.65
CA ALA A 451 12.88 15.52 -0.03
C ALA A 451 12.70 14.30 0.90
N ALA A 452 13.71 13.98 1.71
CA ALA A 452 13.63 12.92 2.72
C ALA A 452 12.56 13.18 3.80
N GLY A 453 12.36 14.45 4.19
CA GLY A 453 11.28 14.87 5.07
C GLY A 453 9.89 14.71 4.46
N ILE A 454 9.73 15.07 3.18
CA ILE A 454 8.46 14.91 2.45
C ILE A 454 8.07 13.43 2.39
N GLN A 455 8.98 12.56 1.94
CA GLN A 455 8.68 11.13 1.77
C GLN A 455 8.26 10.45 3.09
N VAL A 456 8.94 10.76 4.21
CA VAL A 456 8.77 10.04 5.48
C VAL A 456 7.44 10.40 6.16
N ALA A 457 6.93 11.60 5.91
CA ALA A 457 5.61 12.00 6.37
C ALA A 457 4.48 11.41 5.50
N VAL A 458 4.68 11.30 4.18
CA VAL A 458 3.59 11.05 3.22
C VAL A 458 3.42 9.59 2.83
N LEU A 459 4.49 8.89 2.43
CA LEU A 459 4.37 7.51 1.93
C LEU A 459 3.85 6.54 3.00
N PRO A 460 4.34 6.58 4.26
CA PRO A 460 3.79 5.77 5.34
C PRO A 460 2.30 6.04 5.58
N ALA A 461 1.90 7.31 5.55
CA ALA A 461 0.52 7.73 5.77
C ALA A 461 -0.43 7.17 4.71
N ILE A 462 -0.06 7.22 3.43
CA ILE A 462 -0.92 6.70 2.35
C ILE A 462 -1.03 5.18 2.44
N ALA A 463 0.11 4.48 2.59
CA ALA A 463 0.17 3.02 2.60
C ALA A 463 -0.54 2.43 3.84
N SER A 464 -0.28 2.95 5.04
CA SER A 464 -0.95 2.44 6.25
C SER A 464 -2.45 2.70 6.22
N THR A 465 -2.89 3.87 5.72
CA THR A 465 -4.32 4.19 5.62
C THR A 465 -5.00 3.30 4.57
N TYR A 466 -4.31 2.93 3.49
CA TYR A 466 -4.81 1.94 2.54
C TYR A 466 -5.06 0.57 3.20
N ALA A 467 -4.11 0.06 3.99
CA ALA A 467 -4.29 -1.21 4.70
C ALA A 467 -5.42 -1.15 5.74
N VAL A 468 -5.50 -0.07 6.51
CA VAL A 468 -6.55 0.14 7.52
C VAL A 468 -7.92 0.20 6.89
N ASP A 469 -8.07 0.95 5.79
CA ASP A 469 -9.37 1.10 5.15
C ASP A 469 -9.80 -0.19 4.42
N SER A 470 -8.84 -1.04 4.01
CA SER A 470 -9.11 -2.38 3.46
C SER A 470 -9.56 -3.39 4.53
N TYR A 471 -9.07 -3.26 5.77
CA TYR A 471 -9.35 -4.20 6.87
C TYR A 471 -9.68 -3.50 8.20
N LYS A 472 -10.69 -2.63 8.20
CA LYS A 472 -11.09 -1.79 9.35
C LYS A 472 -11.20 -2.51 10.70
N PRO A 473 -11.82 -3.72 10.79
CA PRO A 473 -12.04 -4.40 12.08
C PRO A 473 -10.76 -4.78 12.83
N VAL A 474 -9.65 -4.87 12.10
CA VAL A 474 -8.36 -5.36 12.61
C VAL A 474 -7.26 -4.29 12.48
N ALA A 475 -7.64 -3.01 12.40
CA ALA A 475 -6.73 -1.87 12.24
C ALA A 475 -5.55 -1.91 13.22
N GLY A 476 -5.80 -2.21 14.49
CA GLY A 476 -4.73 -2.37 15.50
C GLY A 476 -3.71 -3.44 15.15
N SER A 477 -4.19 -4.62 14.77
CA SER A 477 -3.31 -5.75 14.39
C SER A 477 -2.51 -5.48 13.11
N ILE A 478 -3.07 -4.69 12.18
CA ILE A 478 -2.34 -4.21 11.00
C ILE A 478 -1.17 -3.32 11.42
N PHE A 479 -1.40 -2.36 12.33
CA PHE A 479 -0.34 -1.49 12.80
C PHE A 479 0.72 -2.23 13.62
N VAL A 480 0.37 -3.26 14.41
CA VAL A 480 1.38 -4.16 15.02
C VAL A 480 2.26 -4.78 13.95
N SER A 481 1.65 -5.31 12.89
CA SER A 481 2.35 -5.97 11.79
C SER A 481 3.32 -5.03 11.08
N ILE A 482 2.85 -3.83 10.73
CA ILE A 482 3.65 -2.76 10.11
C ILE A 482 4.81 -2.35 11.03
N THR A 483 4.52 -2.15 12.32
CA THR A 483 5.47 -1.65 13.31
C THR A 483 6.57 -2.65 13.62
N VAL A 484 6.23 -3.93 13.77
CA VAL A 484 7.20 -5.01 13.98
C VAL A 484 8.11 -5.15 12.77
N ASN A 485 7.56 -5.11 11.55
CA ASN A 485 8.36 -5.15 10.33
C ASN A 485 9.31 -3.95 10.25
N LYS A 486 8.81 -2.72 10.46
CA LYS A 486 9.61 -1.49 10.46
C LYS A 486 10.75 -1.54 11.46
N ASN A 487 10.47 -1.92 12.69
CA ASN A 487 11.44 -1.86 13.77
C ASN A 487 12.46 -3.01 13.71
N LEU A 488 12.04 -4.21 13.28
CA LEU A 488 12.96 -5.32 13.01
C LEU A 488 13.92 -4.95 11.87
N TRP A 489 13.41 -4.36 10.79
CA TRP A 489 14.21 -3.87 9.69
C TRP A 489 15.14 -2.73 10.13
N GLY A 490 14.63 -1.74 10.86
CA GLY A 490 15.41 -0.62 11.39
C GLY A 490 16.56 -1.06 12.31
N TYR A 491 16.32 -2.04 13.18
CA TYR A 491 17.38 -2.65 14.00
C TYR A 491 18.45 -3.32 13.14
N GLY A 492 18.04 -4.20 12.21
CA GLY A 492 18.95 -4.86 11.29
C GLY A 492 19.78 -3.85 10.51
N PHE A 493 19.12 -2.85 9.94
CA PHE A 493 19.72 -1.77 9.16
C PHE A 493 20.73 -0.96 9.97
N SER A 494 20.39 -0.57 11.21
CA SER A 494 21.30 0.19 12.08
C SER A 494 22.62 -0.52 12.38
N ASN A 495 22.63 -1.86 12.40
CA ASN A 495 23.83 -2.65 12.72
C ASN A 495 24.80 -2.78 11.54
N PHE A 496 24.30 -2.78 10.30
CA PHE A 496 25.15 -2.97 9.12
C PHE A 496 25.44 -1.69 8.35
N ILE A 497 24.59 -0.65 8.43
CA ILE A 497 24.72 0.52 7.55
C ILE A 497 26.04 1.26 7.75
N THR A 498 26.46 1.48 8.99
CA THR A 498 27.71 2.17 9.33
C THR A 498 28.91 1.40 8.80
N LYS A 499 28.97 0.09 9.07
CA LYS A 499 30.02 -0.80 8.55
C LYS A 499 30.04 -0.88 7.02
N TRP A 500 28.87 -0.83 6.38
CA TRP A 500 28.75 -0.89 4.94
C TRP A 500 29.24 0.41 4.28
N VAL A 501 28.87 1.56 4.86
CA VAL A 501 29.37 2.86 4.43
C VAL A 501 30.89 2.93 4.54
N ASP A 502 31.47 2.48 5.66
CA ASP A 502 32.92 2.46 5.86
C ASP A 502 33.65 1.58 4.82
N GLY A 503 33.04 0.47 4.37
CA GLY A 503 33.65 -0.46 3.44
C GLY A 503 33.40 -0.20 1.95
N SER A 504 32.30 0.48 1.59
CA SER A 504 31.84 0.61 0.20
C SER A 504 31.43 2.01 -0.24
N GLY A 505 31.58 3.02 0.63
CA GLY A 505 31.13 4.39 0.40
C GLY A 505 29.62 4.59 0.64
N PHE A 506 29.15 5.81 0.40
CA PHE A 506 27.75 6.21 0.66
C PHE A 506 26.79 5.83 -0.47
N ILE A 507 27.28 5.70 -1.70
CA ILE A 507 26.43 5.47 -2.88
C ILE A 507 25.70 4.14 -2.78
N LYS A 508 26.43 3.02 -2.62
CA LYS A 508 25.81 1.68 -2.70
C LYS A 508 24.73 1.47 -1.63
N PRO A 509 24.94 1.81 -0.34
CA PRO A 509 23.93 1.60 0.68
C PRO A 509 22.68 2.47 0.48
N ILE A 510 22.85 3.75 0.15
CA ILE A 510 21.73 4.69 -0.04
C ILE A 510 20.94 4.33 -1.31
N MET A 511 21.62 3.97 -2.39
CA MET A 511 20.96 3.58 -3.64
C MET A 511 20.27 2.22 -3.56
N MET A 512 20.82 1.25 -2.82
CA MET A 512 20.11 0.00 -2.57
C MET A 512 18.79 0.26 -1.84
N ASN A 513 18.81 1.12 -0.81
CA ASN A 513 17.60 1.44 -0.05
C ASN A 513 16.56 2.19 -0.91
N MET A 514 17.02 3.09 -1.79
CA MET A 514 16.17 3.73 -2.80
C MET A 514 15.53 2.70 -3.74
N CYS A 515 16.33 1.76 -4.28
CA CYS A 515 15.83 0.71 -5.16
C CYS A 515 14.75 -0.13 -4.47
N LEU A 516 14.98 -0.57 -3.23
CA LEU A 516 14.01 -1.32 -2.44
C LEU A 516 12.70 -0.54 -2.25
N CYS A 517 12.76 0.76 -1.98
CA CYS A 517 11.57 1.61 -1.93
C CYS A 517 10.81 1.65 -3.27
N THR A 518 11.53 1.70 -4.40
CA THR A 518 10.94 1.82 -5.75
C THR A 518 10.44 0.50 -6.33
N MET A 519 10.98 -0.64 -5.89
CA MET A 519 10.67 -1.98 -6.44
C MET A 519 9.17 -2.31 -6.43
N TYR A 520 8.41 -1.71 -5.52
CA TYR A 520 6.97 -1.98 -5.36
C TYR A 520 6.06 -0.97 -6.08
N THR A 521 6.63 -0.05 -6.85
CA THR A 521 5.89 0.97 -7.61
C THR A 521 5.90 0.78 -9.13
N ASN A 522 6.67 -0.19 -9.64
CA ASN A 522 6.63 -0.55 -11.06
C ASN A 522 5.37 -1.37 -11.35
N MET A 523 4.25 -0.69 -11.52
CA MET A 523 3.00 -1.30 -12.00
C MET A 523 3.18 -1.72 -13.46
N VAL A 524 3.38 -3.01 -13.71
CA VAL A 524 3.36 -3.54 -15.09
C VAL A 524 1.91 -3.69 -15.51
N ASN A 525 1.42 -2.66 -16.19
CA ASN A 525 0.11 -2.69 -16.83
C ASN A 525 0.26 -3.23 -18.25
N VAL A 526 -0.62 -4.15 -18.61
CA VAL A 526 -0.53 -4.89 -19.86
C VAL A 526 -1.82 -4.76 -20.62
N ALA A 527 -1.73 -4.53 -21.93
CA ALA A 527 -2.86 -4.64 -22.83
C ALA A 527 -2.70 -5.89 -23.73
N LEU A 528 -3.77 -6.66 -23.88
CA LEU A 528 -3.79 -7.90 -24.67
C LEU A 528 -4.95 -7.89 -25.67
N ILE A 529 -4.62 -8.08 -26.95
CA ILE A 529 -5.59 -8.40 -28.01
C ILE A 529 -5.51 -9.89 -28.37
N GLY A 530 -6.67 -10.47 -28.67
CA GLY A 530 -6.76 -11.88 -29.06
C GLY A 530 -6.78 -12.86 -27.88
N GLY A 531 -7.13 -12.40 -26.67
CA GLY A 531 -7.25 -13.23 -25.45
C GLY A 531 -8.28 -14.37 -25.53
N THR A 532 -9.11 -14.41 -26.57
CA THR A 532 -10.05 -15.51 -26.87
C THR A 532 -9.46 -16.61 -27.77
N GLY A 533 -8.31 -16.34 -28.40
CA GLY A 533 -7.64 -17.27 -29.31
C GLY A 533 -6.86 -18.36 -28.57
N MET A 534 -6.47 -19.41 -29.29
CA MET A 534 -5.76 -20.58 -28.72
C MET A 534 -4.49 -20.22 -27.95
N VAL A 535 -3.67 -19.29 -28.44
CA VAL A 535 -2.47 -18.84 -27.71
C VAL A 535 -2.80 -17.69 -26.76
N GLY A 536 -3.67 -16.78 -27.18
CA GLY A 536 -4.04 -15.61 -26.40
C GLY A 536 -4.73 -15.93 -25.07
N SER A 537 -5.48 -17.03 -24.97
CA SER A 537 -6.08 -17.48 -23.72
C SER A 537 -5.02 -17.94 -22.70
N HIS A 538 -3.95 -18.61 -23.16
CA HIS A 538 -2.82 -18.99 -22.32
C HIS A 538 -1.96 -17.80 -21.93
N ILE A 539 -1.76 -16.81 -22.83
CA ILE A 539 -1.13 -15.53 -22.49
C ILE A 539 -1.92 -14.84 -21.39
N LEU A 540 -3.25 -14.74 -21.55
CA LEU A 540 -4.13 -14.11 -20.57
C LEU A 540 -4.03 -14.80 -19.19
N THR A 541 -4.14 -16.12 -19.15
CA THR A 541 -3.98 -16.89 -17.91
C THR A 541 -2.61 -16.67 -17.28
N SER A 542 -1.54 -16.69 -18.08
CA SER A 542 -0.17 -16.48 -17.60
C SER A 542 0.04 -15.05 -17.06
N LEU A 543 -0.57 -14.03 -17.68
CA LEU A 543 -0.50 -12.63 -17.21
C LEU A 543 -1.25 -12.45 -15.88
N ILE A 544 -2.44 -13.03 -15.75
CA ILE A 544 -3.25 -12.95 -14.53
C ILE A 544 -2.54 -13.64 -13.36
N SER A 545 -1.89 -14.78 -13.62
CA SER A 545 -1.14 -15.53 -12.61
C SER A 545 0.22 -14.91 -12.25
N ASN A 546 0.75 -13.98 -13.05
CA ASN A 546 2.07 -13.40 -12.80
C ASN A 546 2.02 -12.29 -11.74
N PRO A 547 2.86 -12.33 -10.68
CA PRO A 547 2.88 -11.31 -9.63
C PRO A 547 3.42 -9.95 -10.12
N ALA A 548 4.29 -9.91 -11.13
CA ALA A 548 4.84 -8.66 -11.67
C ALA A 548 3.78 -7.82 -12.42
N VAL A 549 2.73 -8.47 -12.92
CA VAL A 549 1.63 -7.83 -13.67
C VAL A 549 0.56 -7.34 -12.70
N THR A 550 0.31 -6.02 -12.72
CA THR A 550 -0.65 -5.35 -11.83
C THR A 550 -2.04 -5.26 -12.44
N ARG A 551 -2.12 -5.05 -13.76
CA ARG A 551 -3.38 -4.89 -14.49
C ARG A 551 -3.27 -5.46 -15.90
N VAL A 552 -4.33 -6.13 -16.35
CA VAL A 552 -4.46 -6.67 -17.70
C VAL A 552 -5.73 -6.13 -18.33
N ASP A 553 -5.59 -5.28 -19.34
CA ASP A 553 -6.69 -4.79 -20.17
C ASP A 553 -6.81 -5.65 -21.43
N THR A 554 -7.96 -6.28 -21.64
CA THR A 554 -8.25 -7.08 -22.84
C THR A 554 -9.21 -6.35 -23.76
N ILE A 555 -8.91 -6.37 -25.05
CA ILE A 555 -9.80 -5.85 -26.10
C ILE A 555 -10.19 -7.02 -26.99
N SER A 556 -11.49 -7.32 -27.08
CA SER A 556 -11.96 -8.53 -27.73
C SER A 556 -13.34 -8.38 -28.37
N ARG A 557 -13.65 -9.24 -29.36
CA ARG A 557 -15.01 -9.33 -29.95
C ARG A 557 -15.97 -10.15 -29.11
N ARG A 558 -15.44 -10.99 -28.24
CA ARG A 558 -16.16 -11.97 -27.41
C ARG A 558 -15.47 -12.02 -26.05
N THR A 559 -16.23 -12.22 -24.98
CA THR A 559 -15.68 -12.38 -23.64
C THR A 559 -14.65 -13.53 -23.61
N PRO A 560 -13.41 -13.28 -23.15
CA PRO A 560 -12.41 -14.32 -22.97
C PRO A 560 -12.86 -15.42 -22.01
N PRO A 561 -12.43 -16.69 -22.19
CA PRO A 561 -12.78 -17.79 -21.28
C PRO A 561 -12.40 -17.54 -19.82
N ALA A 562 -11.29 -16.82 -19.57
CA ALA A 562 -10.85 -16.44 -18.23
C ALA A 562 -11.71 -15.32 -17.60
N ALA A 563 -12.56 -14.65 -18.39
CA ALA A 563 -13.52 -13.64 -17.97
C ALA A 563 -14.96 -14.16 -17.90
N SER A 564 -15.22 -15.41 -18.34
CA SER A 564 -16.53 -16.06 -18.15
C SER A 564 -16.67 -16.56 -16.70
N GLY A 565 -17.55 -15.91 -15.94
CA GLY A 565 -17.74 -16.15 -14.50
C GLY A 565 -17.38 -14.92 -13.68
N LYS A 566 -16.71 -15.11 -12.53
CA LYS A 566 -16.19 -14.01 -11.72
C LYS A 566 -14.84 -13.55 -12.31
N PRO A 567 -14.75 -12.36 -12.92
CA PRO A 567 -13.49 -11.89 -13.48
C PRO A 567 -12.44 -11.70 -12.36
N PRO A 568 -11.18 -12.11 -12.58
CA PRO A 568 -10.09 -11.81 -11.65
C PRO A 568 -9.94 -10.30 -11.47
N ALA A 569 -9.64 -9.83 -10.25
CA ALA A 569 -9.52 -8.40 -9.93
C ALA A 569 -8.50 -7.64 -10.81
N LYS A 570 -7.49 -8.35 -11.33
CA LYS A 570 -6.47 -7.79 -12.23
C LYS A 570 -6.94 -7.60 -13.69
N LEU A 571 -8.09 -8.15 -14.07
CA LEU A 571 -8.55 -8.22 -15.47
C LEU A 571 -9.68 -7.23 -15.75
N THR A 572 -9.47 -6.37 -16.72
CA THR A 572 -10.49 -5.52 -17.33
C THR A 572 -10.71 -5.96 -18.77
N ASN A 573 -11.97 -6.06 -19.17
CA ASN A 573 -12.33 -6.59 -20.49
C ASN A 573 -13.25 -5.63 -21.23
N PHE A 574 -12.78 -5.17 -22.38
CA PHE A 574 -13.56 -4.39 -23.33
C PHE A 574 -14.02 -5.32 -24.45
N VAL A 575 -15.33 -5.54 -24.51
CA VAL A 575 -15.97 -6.37 -25.54
C VAL A 575 -16.72 -5.48 -26.52
N SER A 576 -16.24 -5.42 -27.76
CA SER A 576 -16.92 -4.70 -28.84
C SER A 576 -16.80 -5.48 -30.14
N SER A 577 -17.93 -5.67 -30.82
CA SER A 577 -17.99 -6.26 -32.15
C SER A 577 -17.44 -5.32 -33.23
N ASP A 578 -17.42 -4.00 -32.98
CA ASP A 578 -16.90 -2.98 -33.88
C ASP A 578 -15.41 -2.73 -33.65
N THR A 579 -14.58 -3.19 -34.57
CA THR A 579 -13.11 -3.07 -34.52
C THR A 579 -12.61 -1.65 -34.69
N ALA A 580 -13.41 -0.73 -35.27
CA ALA A 580 -13.01 0.67 -35.44
C ALA A 580 -12.87 1.42 -34.09
N THR A 581 -13.54 0.92 -33.05
CA THR A 581 -13.47 1.50 -31.70
C THR A 581 -12.25 1.06 -30.91
N TRP A 582 -11.50 0.05 -31.37
CA TRP A 582 -10.47 -0.59 -30.55
C TRP A 582 -9.23 0.29 -30.38
N ALA A 583 -8.84 1.05 -31.41
CA ALA A 583 -7.71 1.97 -31.35
C ALA A 583 -7.96 3.11 -30.36
N SER A 584 -9.14 3.73 -30.41
CA SER A 584 -9.51 4.82 -29.49
C SER A 584 -9.63 4.35 -28.05
N GLN A 585 -10.13 3.13 -27.83
CA GLN A 585 -10.19 2.52 -26.50
C GLN A 585 -8.80 2.24 -25.95
N LEU A 586 -7.89 1.70 -26.76
CA LEU A 586 -6.50 1.47 -26.38
C LEU A 586 -5.80 2.78 -25.96
N SER A 587 -5.98 3.86 -26.74
CA SER A 587 -5.45 5.18 -26.41
C SER A 587 -6.10 5.83 -25.17
N SER A 588 -7.29 5.36 -24.76
CA SER A 588 -8.00 5.87 -23.59
C SER A 588 -7.67 5.13 -22.28
N LEU A 589 -6.89 4.04 -22.35
CA LEU A 589 -6.48 3.28 -21.17
C LEU A 589 -5.58 4.15 -20.27
N SER A 590 -5.96 4.23 -18.99
CA SER A 590 -5.21 4.95 -17.96
C SER A 590 -5.15 4.06 -16.72
N PRO A 591 -3.96 3.61 -16.29
CA PRO A 591 -2.63 3.96 -16.80
C PRO A 591 -2.29 3.34 -18.17
N THR A 592 -1.41 3.99 -18.93
CA THR A 592 -0.91 3.48 -20.22
C THR A 592 -0.27 2.09 -20.04
N PRO A 593 -0.56 1.11 -20.92
CA PRO A 593 0.07 -0.19 -20.85
C PRO A 593 1.58 -0.11 -21.15
N SER A 594 2.39 -0.66 -20.25
CA SER A 594 3.85 -0.79 -20.40
C SER A 594 4.24 -1.82 -21.46
N ILE A 595 3.42 -2.88 -21.58
CA ILE A 595 3.58 -3.94 -22.57
C ILE A 595 2.25 -4.13 -23.32
N PHE A 596 2.33 -4.23 -24.65
CA PHE A 596 1.20 -4.57 -25.51
C PHE A 596 1.42 -5.92 -26.20
N PHE A 597 0.52 -6.87 -25.94
CA PHE A 597 0.55 -8.21 -26.55
C PHE A 597 -0.46 -8.30 -27.68
N SER A 598 0.03 -8.63 -28.87
CA SER A 598 -0.82 -9.03 -29.99
C SER A 598 -0.76 -10.53 -30.26
N ALA A 599 -1.86 -11.21 -29.91
CA ALA A 599 -2.11 -12.61 -30.24
C ALA A 599 -3.32 -12.77 -31.20
N PHE A 600 -3.67 -11.70 -31.91
CA PHE A 600 -4.83 -11.70 -32.81
C PHE A 600 -4.50 -12.34 -34.16
N ALA A 601 -5.27 -13.38 -34.52
CA ALA A 601 -5.19 -14.04 -35.82
C ALA A 601 -6.59 -14.47 -36.28
N THR A 602 -6.85 -14.41 -37.58
CA THR A 602 -8.11 -14.87 -38.18
C THR A 602 -7.81 -15.85 -39.31
N THR A 603 -8.60 -16.91 -39.48
CA THR A 603 -8.38 -17.86 -40.59
C THR A 603 -9.02 -17.36 -41.88
N LYS A 604 -8.47 -17.76 -43.04
CA LYS A 604 -9.07 -17.48 -44.37
C LYS A 604 -10.55 -17.88 -44.45
N ALA A 605 -10.91 -18.99 -43.81
CA ALA A 605 -12.30 -19.48 -43.78
C ALA A 605 -13.20 -18.58 -42.94
N ALA A 606 -12.74 -18.15 -41.76
CA ALA A 606 -13.49 -17.26 -40.87
C ALA A 606 -13.61 -15.81 -41.40
N ALA A 607 -12.65 -15.36 -42.22
CA ALA A 607 -12.68 -14.05 -42.86
C ALA A 607 -13.46 -14.03 -44.20
N GLY A 608 -13.89 -15.19 -44.71
CA GLY A 608 -14.58 -15.28 -46.00
C GLY A 608 -13.70 -14.98 -47.22
N GLY A 609 -12.38 -15.12 -47.10
CA GLY A 609 -11.43 -14.81 -48.19
C GLY A 609 -10.07 -14.34 -47.69
N PHE A 610 -9.05 -14.37 -48.56
CA PHE A 610 -7.71 -13.92 -48.19
C PHE A 610 -7.63 -12.39 -48.09
N ASP A 611 -8.32 -11.65 -48.97
CA ASP A 611 -8.29 -10.18 -48.94
C ASP A 611 -8.93 -9.61 -47.68
N ASN A 612 -10.01 -10.24 -47.19
CA ASN A 612 -10.61 -9.90 -45.91
C ASN A 612 -9.73 -10.32 -44.74
N GLN A 613 -9.07 -11.49 -44.82
CA GLN A 613 -8.09 -11.91 -43.81
C GLN A 613 -6.95 -10.89 -43.72
N TYR A 614 -6.45 -10.41 -44.86
CA TYR A 614 -5.40 -9.39 -44.92
C TYR A 614 -5.85 -8.09 -44.26
N LYS A 615 -7.01 -7.54 -44.65
CA LYS A 615 -7.55 -6.31 -44.06
C LYS A 615 -7.75 -6.42 -42.54
N ILE A 616 -8.26 -7.57 -42.07
CA ILE A 616 -8.58 -7.78 -40.65
C ILE A 616 -7.31 -8.10 -39.85
N GLU A 617 -6.42 -8.95 -40.35
CA GLU A 617 -5.26 -9.42 -39.58
C GLU A 617 -4.05 -8.52 -39.74
N HIS A 618 -3.74 -8.00 -40.93
CA HIS A 618 -2.67 -7.01 -41.11
C HIS A 618 -3.13 -5.63 -40.66
N GLY A 619 -4.24 -5.13 -41.20
CA GLY A 619 -4.73 -3.78 -40.95
C GLY A 619 -4.96 -3.49 -39.46
N LEU A 620 -5.70 -4.35 -38.77
CA LEU A 620 -6.00 -4.16 -37.34
C LEU A 620 -4.75 -4.25 -36.45
N ASN A 621 -3.81 -5.15 -36.76
CA ASN A 621 -2.58 -5.27 -35.99
C ASN A 621 -1.71 -4.02 -36.11
N VAL A 622 -1.58 -3.46 -37.33
CA VAL A 622 -0.80 -2.25 -37.58
C VAL A 622 -1.50 -1.02 -36.98
N GLU A 623 -2.82 -0.91 -37.09
CA GLU A 623 -3.60 0.18 -36.51
C GLU A 623 -3.48 0.22 -34.99
N LEU A 624 -3.64 -0.92 -34.32
CA LEU A 624 -3.53 -1.00 -32.87
C LEU A 624 -2.08 -0.84 -32.38
N ALA A 625 -1.10 -1.31 -33.16
CA ALA A 625 0.30 -1.05 -32.86
C ALA A 625 0.61 0.46 -32.93
N LYS A 626 0.07 1.19 -33.92
CA LYS A 626 0.20 2.65 -33.98
C LYS A 626 -0.43 3.32 -32.76
N ALA A 627 -1.67 2.95 -32.42
CA ALA A 627 -2.36 3.49 -31.26
C ALA A 627 -1.62 3.21 -29.94
N ALA A 628 -1.04 2.02 -29.77
CA ALA A 628 -0.22 1.66 -28.61
C ALA A 628 1.08 2.49 -28.55
N HIS A 629 1.75 2.66 -29.70
CA HIS A 629 2.97 3.46 -29.78
C HIS A 629 2.71 4.93 -29.43
N GLU A 630 1.67 5.52 -30.02
CA GLU A 630 1.25 6.90 -29.75
C GLU A 630 0.80 7.10 -28.30
N ALA A 631 0.18 6.10 -27.68
CA ALA A 631 -0.18 6.12 -26.27
C ALA A 631 1.04 6.04 -25.32
N GLY A 632 2.22 5.67 -25.82
CA GLY A 632 3.47 5.60 -25.06
C GLY A 632 3.84 4.22 -24.53
N THR A 633 3.33 3.14 -25.12
CA THR A 633 3.74 1.77 -24.75
C THR A 633 5.21 1.51 -25.11
N LYS A 634 5.96 0.92 -24.17
CA LYS A 634 7.40 0.68 -24.31
C LYS A 634 7.72 -0.60 -25.07
N VAL A 635 7.05 -1.71 -24.71
CA VAL A 635 7.33 -3.04 -25.25
C VAL A 635 6.15 -3.57 -26.07
N TYR A 636 6.43 -4.02 -27.29
CA TYR A 636 5.44 -4.68 -28.15
C TYR A 636 5.76 -6.17 -28.31
N VAL A 637 4.82 -7.05 -28.02
CA VAL A 637 4.97 -8.51 -28.16
C VAL A 637 4.03 -9.03 -29.25
N LEU A 638 4.60 -9.61 -30.31
CA LEU A 638 3.85 -10.13 -31.47
C LEU A 638 3.91 -11.67 -31.53
N ILE A 639 2.74 -12.31 -31.63
CA ILE A 639 2.64 -13.73 -32.02
C ILE A 639 2.51 -13.82 -33.54
N SER A 640 3.62 -14.16 -34.20
CA SER A 640 3.73 -14.33 -35.65
C SER A 640 3.64 -15.81 -36.04
N ALA A 641 4.37 -16.25 -37.07
CA ALA A 641 4.42 -17.62 -37.54
C ALA A 641 5.83 -18.00 -38.03
N ALA A 642 6.17 -19.29 -37.95
CA ALA A 642 7.38 -19.83 -38.54
C ALA A 642 7.42 -19.54 -40.05
N GLY A 643 8.59 -19.09 -40.53
CA GLY A 643 8.80 -18.75 -41.95
C GLY A 643 8.17 -17.42 -42.40
N ALA A 644 7.72 -16.56 -41.48
CA ALA A 644 7.25 -15.21 -41.80
C ALA A 644 8.33 -14.40 -42.53
N ASN A 645 8.04 -14.02 -43.77
CA ASN A 645 8.93 -13.27 -44.64
C ASN A 645 8.09 -12.53 -45.70
N LYS A 646 8.24 -11.21 -45.82
CA LYS A 646 7.55 -10.36 -46.80
C LYS A 646 7.80 -10.78 -48.26
N ASP A 647 8.92 -11.45 -48.53
CA ASP A 647 9.31 -11.87 -49.88
C ASP A 647 8.85 -13.31 -50.20
N SER A 648 8.05 -13.93 -49.32
CA SER A 648 7.56 -15.29 -49.52
C SER A 648 6.48 -15.38 -50.62
N ASN A 649 6.57 -16.41 -51.46
CA ASN A 649 5.53 -16.76 -52.43
C ASN A 649 4.26 -17.32 -51.76
N ILE A 650 4.32 -17.69 -50.49
CA ILE A 650 3.17 -18.18 -49.73
C ILE A 650 2.46 -16.99 -49.06
N ALA A 651 1.21 -16.76 -49.46
CA ALA A 651 0.42 -15.60 -49.06
C ALA A 651 0.31 -15.38 -47.53
N TYR A 652 0.18 -16.46 -46.74
CA TYR A 652 0.11 -16.38 -45.27
C TYR A 652 1.43 -15.95 -44.63
N THR A 653 2.56 -16.55 -45.03
CA THR A 653 3.89 -16.17 -44.52
C THR A 653 4.31 -14.79 -44.99
N ARG A 654 3.85 -14.38 -46.18
CA ARG A 654 4.03 -13.02 -46.69
C ARG A 654 3.32 -12.00 -45.82
N MET A 655 2.02 -12.19 -45.59
CA MET A 655 1.23 -11.31 -44.72
C MET A 655 1.84 -11.20 -43.31
N LYS A 656 2.25 -12.31 -42.70
CA LYS A 656 2.91 -12.27 -41.38
C LYS A 656 4.26 -11.54 -41.41
N GLY A 657 5.05 -11.71 -42.47
CA GLY A 657 6.30 -10.97 -42.68
C GLY A 657 6.07 -9.47 -42.89
N GLU A 658 5.02 -9.08 -43.62
CA GLU A 658 4.63 -7.68 -43.80
C GLU A 658 4.21 -7.03 -42.48
N ILE A 659 3.43 -7.73 -41.64
CA ILE A 659 3.05 -7.25 -40.28
C ILE A 659 4.31 -6.99 -39.43
N GLU A 660 5.26 -7.93 -39.41
CA GLU A 660 6.49 -7.76 -38.65
C GLU A 660 7.28 -6.53 -39.10
N GLU A 661 7.42 -6.32 -40.40
CA GLU A 661 8.17 -5.19 -40.96
C GLU A 661 7.47 -3.84 -40.73
N ASP A 662 6.15 -3.80 -40.85
CA ASP A 662 5.39 -2.57 -40.65
C ASP A 662 5.35 -2.15 -39.18
N ILE A 663 5.33 -3.10 -38.24
CA ILE A 663 5.40 -2.78 -36.80
C ILE A 663 6.83 -2.40 -36.40
N LYS A 664 7.87 -3.04 -36.97
CA LYS A 664 9.27 -2.63 -36.74
C LYS A 664 9.51 -1.16 -37.10
N LYS A 665 8.88 -0.66 -38.17
CA LYS A 665 8.97 0.75 -38.60
C LYS A 665 8.38 1.73 -37.59
N LEU A 666 7.48 1.29 -36.70
CA LEU A 666 6.90 2.15 -35.66
C LEU A 666 7.91 2.53 -34.57
N GLY A 667 8.98 1.73 -34.38
CA GLY A 667 10.08 2.11 -33.50
C GLY A 667 9.75 2.07 -32.01
N PHE A 668 9.06 1.02 -31.54
CA PHE A 668 8.96 0.73 -30.11
C PHE A 668 10.34 0.65 -29.45
N GLU A 669 10.41 0.99 -28.16
CA GLU A 669 11.66 0.91 -27.38
C GLU A 669 12.25 -0.50 -27.49
N ARG A 670 11.39 -1.52 -27.35
CA ARG A 670 11.72 -2.93 -27.58
C ARG A 670 10.56 -3.70 -28.20
N MET A 671 10.86 -4.62 -29.11
CA MET A 671 9.89 -5.47 -29.77
C MET A 671 10.27 -6.94 -29.63
N VAL A 672 9.34 -7.78 -29.18
CA VAL A 672 9.50 -9.24 -29.09
C VAL A 672 8.62 -9.91 -30.14
N ILE A 673 9.19 -10.75 -30.99
CA ILE A 673 8.48 -11.49 -32.04
C ILE A 673 8.62 -12.98 -31.79
N LEU A 674 7.50 -13.65 -31.52
CA LEU A 674 7.46 -15.10 -31.42
C LEU A 674 7.04 -15.68 -32.76
N ARG A 675 7.87 -16.57 -33.33
CA ARG A 675 7.59 -17.32 -34.56
C ARG A 675 7.37 -18.80 -34.25
N PRO A 676 6.21 -19.17 -33.69
CA PRO A 676 5.89 -20.55 -33.40
C PRO A 676 5.78 -21.37 -34.68
N GLY A 677 6.19 -22.64 -34.60
CA GLY A 677 5.91 -23.67 -35.59
C GLY A 677 4.47 -24.17 -35.49
N LEU A 678 4.24 -25.46 -35.63
CA LEU A 678 2.91 -26.04 -35.53
C LEU A 678 2.38 -25.92 -34.08
N ILE A 679 1.24 -25.25 -33.91
CA ILE A 679 0.62 -25.05 -32.60
C ILE A 679 -0.22 -26.28 -32.24
N ALA A 680 0.21 -27.05 -31.24
CA ALA A 680 -0.51 -28.19 -30.71
C ALA A 680 -1.51 -27.76 -29.61
N GLY A 681 -2.79 -28.13 -29.75
CA GLY A 681 -3.86 -27.85 -28.79
C GLY A 681 -5.25 -28.28 -29.29
N THR A 682 -6.18 -28.61 -28.39
CA THR A 682 -7.57 -28.97 -28.74
C THR A 682 -8.31 -27.75 -29.32
N ARG A 683 -8.83 -27.86 -30.55
CA ARG A 683 -9.79 -26.90 -31.14
C ARG A 683 -11.17 -27.53 -31.07
N GLU A 684 -12.21 -26.74 -30.84
CA GLU A 684 -13.60 -27.23 -30.88
C GLU A 684 -14.03 -27.75 -32.26
N GLU A 685 -13.36 -27.32 -33.35
CA GLU A 685 -13.51 -27.93 -34.67
C GLU A 685 -12.19 -28.56 -35.12
N SER A 686 -12.17 -29.90 -35.18
CA SER A 686 -11.00 -30.66 -35.66
C SER A 686 -11.13 -30.96 -37.16
N ARG A 687 -10.07 -30.64 -37.93
CA ARG A 687 -9.96 -31.02 -39.34
C ARG A 687 -9.22 -32.37 -39.46
N PRO A 688 -9.64 -33.28 -40.35
CA PRO A 688 -9.05 -34.62 -40.46
C PRO A 688 -7.56 -34.62 -40.82
N LEU A 689 -7.06 -33.64 -41.58
CA LEU A 689 -5.63 -33.52 -41.92
C LEU A 689 -4.76 -33.06 -40.72
N GLU A 690 -5.30 -32.22 -39.82
CA GLU A 690 -4.59 -31.78 -38.61
C GLU A 690 -4.48 -32.91 -37.58
N ALA A 691 -5.38 -33.90 -37.59
CA ALA A 691 -5.34 -35.05 -36.70
C ALA A 691 -4.15 -35.99 -37.01
N GLY A 692 -3.83 -36.21 -38.29
CA GLY A 692 -2.70 -37.04 -38.70
C GLY A 692 -1.34 -36.43 -38.33
N ILE A 693 -1.18 -35.12 -38.51
CA ILE A 693 0.05 -34.41 -38.16
C ILE A 693 0.23 -34.34 -36.62
N ARG A 694 -0.87 -34.17 -35.87
CA ARG A 694 -0.85 -34.27 -34.40
C ARG A 694 -0.47 -35.65 -33.90
N PHE A 695 -0.92 -36.72 -34.57
CA PHE A 695 -0.54 -38.09 -34.24
C PHE A 695 0.97 -38.30 -34.42
N ILE A 696 1.54 -37.83 -35.53
CA ILE A 696 2.98 -37.88 -35.80
C ILE A 696 3.77 -37.04 -34.78
N ALA A 697 3.32 -35.82 -34.46
CA ALA A 697 3.96 -34.95 -33.47
C ALA A 697 3.94 -35.56 -32.05
N ASN A 698 2.81 -36.15 -31.64
CA ASN A 698 2.69 -36.82 -30.34
C ASN A 698 3.51 -38.11 -30.27
N TRP A 699 3.62 -38.85 -31.37
CA TRP A 699 4.45 -40.04 -31.46
C TRP A 699 5.95 -39.70 -31.41
N ALA A 700 6.39 -38.69 -32.17
CA ALA A 700 7.75 -38.18 -32.13
C ALA A 700 8.14 -37.63 -30.74
N GLY A 701 7.22 -36.93 -30.07
CA GLY A 701 7.42 -36.44 -28.70
C GLY A 701 7.54 -37.56 -27.64
N LYS A 702 6.96 -38.75 -27.87
CA LYS A 702 7.14 -39.92 -27.00
C LYS A 702 8.51 -40.59 -27.15
N LEU A 703 9.20 -40.38 -28.27
CA LEU A 703 10.54 -40.92 -28.52
C LEU A 703 11.64 -40.03 -27.92
N HIS A 704 11.58 -38.71 -28.14
CA HIS A 704 12.47 -37.73 -27.52
C HIS A 704 11.92 -36.30 -27.71
N SER A 705 11.88 -35.45 -26.67
CA SER A 705 11.28 -34.10 -26.75
C SER A 705 11.91 -33.23 -27.84
N GLY A 706 13.23 -33.31 -27.99
CA GLY A 706 13.99 -32.57 -29.01
C GLY A 706 13.58 -32.83 -30.47
N LEU A 707 12.91 -33.95 -30.78
CA LEU A 707 12.39 -34.26 -32.12
C LEU A 707 11.07 -33.54 -32.45
N LYS A 708 10.36 -33.04 -31.44
CA LYS A 708 9.10 -32.27 -31.57
C LYS A 708 9.37 -30.76 -31.42
N ASP A 709 10.24 -30.40 -30.49
CA ASP A 709 10.50 -29.04 -30.00
C ASP A 709 10.95 -28.04 -31.10
N GLY A 710 11.59 -28.52 -32.17
CA GLY A 710 12.06 -27.69 -33.28
C GLY A 710 10.98 -27.22 -34.27
N TRP A 711 9.86 -27.93 -34.39
CA TRP A 711 8.85 -27.66 -35.43
C TRP A 711 7.39 -27.66 -34.94
N ALA A 712 7.13 -28.09 -33.70
CA ALA A 712 5.81 -28.03 -33.07
C ALA A 712 5.92 -27.58 -31.60
N GLN A 713 5.09 -26.62 -31.18
CA GLN A 713 5.05 -26.11 -29.81
C GLN A 713 3.62 -26.11 -29.28
N GLU A 714 3.46 -26.30 -27.98
CA GLU A 714 2.16 -26.26 -27.31
C GLU A 714 1.72 -24.81 -27.07
N ALA A 715 0.43 -24.54 -27.19
CA ALA A 715 -0.13 -23.20 -27.02
C ALA A 715 0.21 -22.59 -25.64
N ASP A 716 0.25 -23.42 -24.60
CA ASP A 716 0.64 -23.03 -23.24
C ASP A 716 2.11 -22.57 -23.16
N ALA A 717 3.02 -23.33 -23.79
CA ALA A 717 4.44 -22.99 -23.83
C ALA A 717 4.69 -21.67 -24.58
N ILE A 718 3.99 -21.46 -25.70
CA ILE A 718 4.06 -20.19 -26.45
C ILE A 718 3.53 -19.03 -25.59
N GLY A 719 2.43 -19.25 -24.86
CA GLY A 719 1.84 -18.23 -24.00
C GLY A 719 2.77 -17.80 -22.86
N LYS A 720 3.38 -18.77 -22.16
CA LYS A 720 4.36 -18.50 -21.09
C LYS A 720 5.62 -17.81 -21.62
N ALA A 721 6.15 -18.29 -22.74
CA ALA A 721 7.32 -17.69 -23.38
C ALA A 721 7.08 -16.23 -23.78
N ALA A 722 5.89 -15.92 -24.31
CA ALA A 722 5.52 -14.55 -24.68
C ALA A 722 5.53 -13.62 -23.46
N VAL A 723 4.91 -14.04 -22.35
CA VAL A 723 4.86 -13.25 -21.11
C VAL A 723 6.26 -13.05 -20.53
N ASN A 724 7.03 -14.13 -20.40
CA ASN A 724 8.38 -14.08 -19.83
C ASN A 724 9.31 -13.21 -20.67
N ALA A 725 9.30 -13.37 -21.99
CA ALA A 725 10.12 -12.55 -22.89
C ALA A 725 9.67 -11.08 -22.89
N GLY A 726 8.36 -10.81 -22.80
CA GLY A 726 7.84 -9.45 -22.69
C GLY A 726 8.27 -8.74 -21.41
N LEU A 727 8.24 -9.43 -20.26
CA LEU A 727 8.69 -8.89 -18.98
C LEU A 727 10.20 -8.66 -18.94
N LYS A 728 10.99 -9.63 -19.39
CA LYS A 728 12.45 -9.48 -19.52
C LYS A 728 12.83 -8.34 -20.48
N ALA A 729 12.11 -8.23 -21.59
CA ALA A 729 12.27 -7.11 -22.50
C ALA A 729 11.89 -5.78 -21.82
N LEU A 730 10.93 -5.71 -20.92
CA LEU A 730 10.64 -4.47 -20.17
C LEU A 730 11.79 -4.10 -19.22
N GLU A 731 12.39 -5.09 -18.56
CA GLU A 731 13.51 -4.93 -17.62
C GLU A 731 14.85 -4.65 -18.32
N GLY A 732 14.97 -5.02 -19.59
CA GLY A 732 16.20 -4.88 -20.38
C GLY A 732 17.13 -6.08 -20.34
N ASP A 733 16.66 -7.21 -19.79
CA ASP A 733 17.33 -8.50 -19.83
C ASP A 733 17.08 -9.19 -21.18
N VAL A 734 17.72 -8.69 -22.25
CA VAL A 734 17.63 -9.27 -23.59
C VAL A 734 19.00 -9.76 -24.08
N PRO A 735 19.06 -10.80 -24.94
CA PRO A 735 20.32 -11.29 -25.48
C PRO A 735 21.10 -10.20 -26.24
N GLU A 736 22.44 -10.23 -26.13
CA GLU A 736 23.32 -9.30 -26.86
C GLU A 736 23.00 -9.30 -28.37
N GLY A 737 22.87 -8.12 -28.96
CA GLY A 737 22.47 -7.94 -30.36
C GLY A 737 20.96 -7.96 -30.64
N SER A 738 20.11 -8.19 -29.62
CA SER A 738 18.63 -8.17 -29.73
C SER A 738 17.99 -6.98 -29.00
N GLU A 739 18.76 -5.92 -28.74
CA GLU A 739 18.37 -4.78 -27.88
C GLU A 739 17.09 -4.06 -28.32
N LYS A 740 16.82 -3.98 -29.63
CA LYS A 740 15.60 -3.35 -30.18
C LYS A 740 14.55 -4.35 -30.62
N VAL A 741 14.96 -5.45 -31.26
CA VAL A 741 14.06 -6.49 -31.78
C VAL A 741 14.59 -7.85 -31.37
N TRP A 742 13.80 -8.57 -30.59
CA TRP A 742 14.11 -9.89 -30.10
C TRP A 742 13.19 -10.93 -30.73
N ILE A 743 13.75 -11.82 -31.53
CA ILE A 743 12.99 -12.86 -32.25
C ILE A 743 13.20 -14.21 -31.55
N LEU A 744 12.10 -14.87 -31.19
CA LEU A 744 12.08 -16.20 -30.58
C LEU A 744 11.46 -17.19 -31.56
N ALA A 745 12.18 -18.27 -31.89
CA ALA A 745 11.69 -19.32 -32.78
C ALA A 745 12.04 -20.72 -32.24
N GLY A 746 11.21 -21.71 -32.57
CA GLY A 746 11.50 -23.12 -32.30
C GLY A 746 11.83 -23.42 -30.83
N SER A 747 13.05 -23.88 -30.59
CA SER A 747 13.56 -24.25 -29.26
C SER A 747 13.67 -23.07 -28.29
N ASP A 748 13.84 -21.84 -28.78
CA ASP A 748 13.96 -20.66 -27.90
C ASP A 748 12.63 -20.39 -27.19
N ILE A 749 11.51 -20.59 -27.88
CA ILE A 749 10.17 -20.47 -27.26
C ILE A 749 10.05 -21.45 -26.09
N ILE A 750 10.54 -22.68 -26.23
CA ILE A 750 10.47 -23.68 -25.17
C ILE A 750 11.41 -23.34 -24.02
N LYS A 751 12.61 -22.84 -24.33
CA LYS A 751 13.56 -22.35 -23.31
C LYS A 751 12.91 -21.27 -22.44
N TYR A 752 12.39 -20.22 -23.05
CA TYR A 752 11.76 -19.11 -22.32
C TYR A 752 10.39 -19.44 -21.72
N SER A 753 9.75 -20.53 -22.16
CA SER A 753 8.55 -21.06 -21.49
C SER A 753 8.83 -21.72 -20.13
N LYS A 754 10.07 -22.20 -19.92
CA LYS A 754 10.50 -22.92 -18.71
C LYS A 754 11.23 -22.02 -17.71
N GLU A 755 11.70 -20.86 -18.16
CA GLU A 755 12.30 -19.86 -17.28
C GLU A 755 11.20 -19.22 -16.41
N SER A 756 11.43 -19.16 -15.09
CA SER A 756 10.60 -18.37 -14.17
C SER A 756 10.93 -16.90 -14.37
N SER A 757 9.95 -16.04 -14.65
CA SER A 757 10.13 -14.59 -14.49
C SER A 757 10.46 -14.31 -13.02
N SER A 758 11.69 -13.90 -12.74
CA SER A 758 12.26 -13.69 -11.40
C SER A 758 11.65 -12.52 -10.66
#